data_AF-A0A7C1IJJ4-F1
#
_entry.id   AF-A0A7C1IJJ4-F1
#
_cell.length_a   1.000
_cell.length_b   1.000
_cell.length_c   1.000
_cell.angle_alpha   90.00
_cell.angle_beta   90.00
_cell.angle_gamma   90.00
#
_symmetry.space_group_name_H-M   'P 1'
#
loop_
_entity.id
_entity.type
_entity.pdbx_description
1 polymer ?
#
loop_
_entity_poly.entity_id
_entity_poly.type
_entity_poly.pdbx_seq_one_letter_code
_entity_poly.pdbx_strand_id
1 'polypeptide(L)'
;NDDWTDARRFFVNRDTNLSQITSEQVATLGETNTGDPDTLAEFAIWAMNTYPAERYALIIWDHGGSWLGVATDLSDSYDDLTLPELDRAFQRITNTTGVEQLDVIGFDACLMGAFEVYRTIAPYARYGIGSPELIPGNGWDYLGALDALAANPAMDGEEFGRAVVDSFIQFYTETVTNYSVFNLGVVDLSRTNEVITALESFSDTVYNDPNVVLDAVSEARSQTPLFGAFDDPQFVDYWAAADLVQFMRLLAEKLPASDVQNAAENVSDMGAEMVIYYRSQTDADAVSGMSIFFPRNLGLYREENRADRYVQEAPSGLAFWQAFLDAFYNSATLASNAAELEGTVRDIAVEGDQVAIELGLSDSVQQTAVFISLDVGGGQSIIVDYIRPVSTDAAPTKSFHWSGQMPWLTNGVSQVPVLIVRNRYNTDLGIINGTFHPQNGLPVKAQLVVDLQTNLVIHVWGIQESAHSLMPFEIQPQSGDIFQPTWFSLDAEGRLVSRPAMTRLVFPDLSATASVGKADLRPAADQSPRPFYILWAGAQPGGYNFTAQVEDMAGNTGQGQTLALVPEDGFDVEILGATDTDYDDDSILNDDDNCPFVPNTDQADLDGDGIGDVCDLFDDRDPDQDGIVSDEDNCPDIANVDQADSDSDGVGDVCDGVLDQDGDGIPDHLDNCPTVSNPGQHDSDYNGLGNACDIQPDRDGDGVIDRVDNCPDIPNADQADADQDFIGDVCDDAARLDRDGDGILDHVDNCPDVPNTDQADSNGNYIGDACEAMVDSDGDGIADPNDNCRFVYNTDQVDSDQNGLGDVCDTPPDVTETPSWLFDYDEDGIFDSMDNCPFDYNPGQEDNDFDGIGDICDA
;
A
#
# COMPACT_ATOMS: atom_id res chain seq x y z
N ASN A 1 0.54 -30.51 -9.39
CA ASN A 1 -0.14 -30.13 -10.64
C ASN A 1 0.87 -29.33 -11.42
N ASP A 2 0.96 -29.59 -12.72
CA ASP A 2 2.01 -29.05 -13.60
C ASP A 2 2.07 -27.52 -13.55
N ASP A 3 3.25 -26.97 -13.81
CA ASP A 3 3.52 -25.54 -13.96
C ASP A 3 2.84 -25.04 -15.23
N TRP A 4 1.60 -24.54 -15.11
CA TRP A 4 0.80 -24.11 -16.26
C TRP A 4 1.19 -22.69 -16.64
N THR A 5 1.43 -22.48 -17.93
CA THR A 5 1.74 -21.16 -18.51
C THR A 5 0.55 -20.60 -19.30
N ASP A 6 -0.67 -21.11 -19.08
CA ASP A 6 -1.87 -20.78 -19.85
C ASP A 6 -3.13 -20.69 -18.96
N ALA A 7 -4.05 -19.79 -19.32
CA ALA A 7 -5.36 -19.64 -18.71
C ALA A 7 -6.35 -20.72 -19.18
N ARG A 8 -7.11 -21.28 -18.24
CA ARG A 8 -8.02 -22.41 -18.47
C ARG A 8 -9.33 -22.24 -17.73
N ARG A 9 -10.40 -22.78 -18.30
CA ARG A 9 -11.73 -22.83 -17.66
C ARG A 9 -12.09 -24.26 -17.32
N PHE A 10 -12.63 -24.46 -16.12
CA PHE A 10 -13.06 -25.76 -15.63
C PHE A 10 -14.53 -25.77 -15.22
N PHE A 11 -15.23 -26.86 -15.56
CA PHE A 11 -16.50 -27.20 -14.94
C PHE A 11 -16.20 -28.08 -13.71
N VAL A 12 -16.18 -27.43 -12.55
CA VAL A 12 -15.76 -28.04 -11.29
C VAL A 12 -16.82 -29.02 -10.80
N ASN A 13 -16.42 -30.29 -10.65
CA ASN A 13 -17.24 -31.34 -10.06
C ASN A 13 -16.62 -31.78 -8.73
N ARG A 14 -17.45 -32.35 -7.83
CA ARG A 14 -16.97 -32.89 -6.57
C ARG A 14 -15.91 -33.97 -6.82
N ASP A 15 -14.69 -33.72 -6.36
CA ASP A 15 -13.60 -34.68 -6.42
C ASP A 15 -13.59 -35.59 -5.17
N THR A 16 -12.99 -36.77 -5.32
CA THR A 16 -12.68 -37.69 -4.21
C THR A 16 -11.17 -37.87 -3.99
N ASN A 17 -10.35 -37.29 -4.88
CA ASN A 17 -8.90 -37.33 -4.81
C ASN A 17 -8.33 -35.90 -4.82
N LEU A 18 -7.95 -35.39 -3.65
CA LEU A 18 -7.39 -34.05 -3.49
C LEU A 18 -5.99 -33.86 -4.13
N SER A 19 -5.39 -34.91 -4.69
CA SER A 19 -4.08 -34.84 -5.36
C SER A 19 -4.15 -34.70 -6.87
N GLN A 20 -5.34 -34.73 -7.47
CA GLN A 20 -5.55 -34.62 -8.91
C GLN A 20 -6.81 -33.82 -9.21
N ILE A 21 -6.77 -32.96 -10.22
CA ILE A 21 -7.96 -32.28 -10.72
C ILE A 21 -8.67 -33.24 -11.68
N THR A 22 -9.83 -33.78 -11.29
CA THR A 22 -10.68 -34.59 -12.19
C THR A 22 -11.80 -33.81 -12.88
N SER A 23 -11.93 -32.53 -12.55
CA SER A 23 -12.89 -31.60 -13.18
C SER A 23 -12.69 -31.51 -14.69
N GLU A 24 -13.79 -31.31 -15.41
CA GLU A 24 -13.75 -31.18 -16.86
C GLU A 24 -13.13 -29.82 -17.25
N GLN A 25 -12.02 -29.85 -17.97
CA GLN A 25 -11.49 -28.64 -18.62
C GLN A 25 -12.36 -28.31 -19.82
N VAL A 26 -13.11 -27.21 -19.73
CA VAL A 26 -14.07 -26.80 -20.77
C VAL A 26 -13.43 -25.93 -21.85
N ALA A 27 -12.34 -25.23 -21.53
CA ALA A 27 -11.57 -24.45 -22.49
C ALA A 27 -10.13 -24.26 -22.03
N THR A 28 -9.23 -24.09 -23.00
CA THR A 28 -7.92 -23.44 -22.85
C THR A 28 -8.00 -22.13 -23.62
N LEU A 29 -7.63 -21.03 -22.98
CA LEU A 29 -7.65 -19.69 -23.57
C LEU A 29 -6.28 -19.29 -24.12
N GLY A 30 -5.21 -19.92 -23.64
CA GLY A 30 -3.83 -19.51 -23.91
C GLY A 30 -3.31 -18.64 -22.77
N GLU A 31 -2.14 -18.04 -22.94
CA GLU A 31 -1.76 -16.88 -22.12
C GLU A 31 -2.85 -15.81 -22.34
N THR A 32 -3.29 -15.18 -21.26
CA THR A 32 -4.40 -14.24 -21.23
C THR A 32 -4.14 -13.29 -20.09
N ASN A 33 -4.02 -12.00 -20.41
CA ASN A 33 -3.91 -10.95 -19.42
C ASN A 33 -5.08 -10.99 -18.43
N THR A 34 -4.81 -11.44 -17.21
CA THR A 34 -5.79 -11.48 -16.11
C THR A 34 -5.92 -10.16 -15.34
N GLY A 35 -5.03 -9.21 -15.58
CA GLY A 35 -5.12 -7.81 -15.16
C GLY A 35 -6.08 -6.96 -16.02
N ASP A 36 -6.44 -7.43 -17.23
CA ASP A 36 -7.36 -6.70 -18.11
C ASP A 36 -8.85 -6.80 -17.63
N PRO A 37 -9.57 -5.68 -17.43
CA PRO A 37 -10.99 -5.68 -17.06
C PRO A 37 -11.89 -6.43 -18.06
N ASP A 38 -11.53 -6.45 -19.34
CA ASP A 38 -12.29 -7.16 -20.35
C ASP A 38 -12.16 -8.69 -20.19
N THR A 39 -11.01 -9.20 -19.74
CA THR A 39 -10.82 -10.62 -19.42
C THR A 39 -11.75 -11.04 -18.29
N LEU A 40 -11.80 -10.26 -17.20
CA LEU A 40 -12.70 -10.51 -16.07
C LEU A 40 -14.17 -10.49 -16.51
N ALA A 41 -14.58 -9.46 -17.25
CA ALA A 41 -15.94 -9.33 -17.74
C ALA A 41 -16.32 -10.49 -18.66
N GLU A 42 -15.45 -10.88 -19.59
CA GLU A 42 -15.70 -12.00 -20.50
C GLU A 42 -15.83 -13.34 -19.79
N PHE A 43 -15.03 -13.58 -18.75
CA PHE A 43 -15.17 -14.77 -17.93
C PHE A 43 -16.53 -14.84 -17.25
N ALA A 44 -16.94 -13.77 -16.55
CA ALA A 44 -18.21 -13.73 -15.85
C ALA A 44 -19.41 -13.80 -16.81
N ILE A 45 -19.40 -13.04 -17.90
CA ILE A 45 -20.45 -13.07 -18.93
C ILE A 45 -20.57 -14.46 -19.56
N TRP A 46 -19.43 -15.10 -19.87
CA TRP A 46 -19.44 -16.47 -20.38
C TRP A 46 -20.04 -17.44 -19.36
N ALA A 47 -19.63 -17.36 -18.09
CA ALA A 47 -20.10 -18.25 -17.04
C ALA A 47 -21.63 -18.13 -16.85
N MET A 48 -22.15 -16.90 -16.74
CA MET A 48 -23.59 -16.64 -16.54
C MET A 48 -24.44 -17.05 -17.74
N ASN A 49 -23.96 -16.83 -18.97
CA ASN A 49 -24.67 -17.25 -20.18
C ASN A 49 -24.65 -18.77 -20.40
N THR A 50 -23.52 -19.41 -20.07
CA THR A 50 -23.34 -20.86 -20.25
C THR A 50 -24.05 -21.65 -19.15
N TYR A 51 -24.03 -21.12 -17.93
CA TYR A 51 -24.61 -21.75 -16.73
C TYR A 51 -25.56 -20.79 -16.01
N PRO A 52 -26.77 -20.53 -16.56
CA PRO A 52 -27.73 -19.64 -15.91
C PRO A 52 -28.15 -20.16 -14.53
N ALA A 53 -28.10 -19.28 -13.54
CA ALA A 53 -28.48 -19.54 -12.16
C ALA A 53 -29.40 -18.45 -11.61
N GLU A 54 -30.04 -18.72 -10.47
CA GLU A 54 -30.87 -17.75 -9.74
C GLU A 54 -30.01 -16.77 -8.91
N ARG A 55 -28.80 -17.19 -8.55
CA ARG A 55 -27.85 -16.48 -7.69
C ARG A 55 -26.44 -16.66 -8.22
N TYR A 56 -25.62 -15.62 -8.11
CA TYR A 56 -24.24 -15.65 -8.59
C TYR A 56 -23.29 -15.16 -7.50
N ALA A 57 -22.18 -15.89 -7.33
CA ALA A 57 -21.03 -15.47 -6.54
C ALA A 57 -19.82 -15.42 -7.46
N LEU A 58 -19.07 -14.32 -7.42
CA LEU A 58 -17.83 -14.13 -8.15
C LEU A 58 -16.70 -13.91 -7.15
N ILE A 59 -15.70 -14.78 -7.18
CA ILE A 59 -14.54 -14.73 -6.29
C ILE A 59 -13.31 -14.41 -7.12
N ILE A 60 -12.60 -13.34 -6.76
CA ILE A 60 -11.33 -12.93 -7.35
C ILE A 60 -10.23 -13.35 -6.37
N TRP A 61 -9.30 -14.18 -6.85
CA TRP A 61 -8.20 -14.74 -6.07
C TRP A 61 -6.90 -14.26 -6.66
N ASP A 62 -6.12 -13.48 -5.91
CA ASP A 62 -4.76 -13.08 -6.24
C ASP A 62 -4.17 -12.17 -5.13
N HIS A 63 -3.08 -11.46 -5.42
CA HIS A 63 -2.64 -10.27 -4.69
C HIS A 63 -3.68 -9.14 -4.74
N GLY A 64 -3.68 -8.30 -3.70
CA GLY A 64 -4.57 -7.14 -3.56
C GLY A 64 -3.89 -6.00 -2.81
N GLY A 65 -4.31 -4.77 -3.13
CA GLY A 65 -3.67 -3.53 -2.69
C GLY A 65 -4.63 -2.49 -2.15
N SER A 66 -5.82 -2.87 -1.68
CA SER A 66 -6.89 -1.94 -1.29
C SER A 66 -7.37 -1.11 -2.49
N TRP A 67 -7.39 0.22 -2.39
CA TRP A 67 -7.79 1.13 -3.47
C TRP A 67 -6.85 1.14 -4.66
N LEU A 68 -5.64 0.60 -4.52
CA LEU A 68 -4.66 0.48 -5.61
C LEU A 68 -5.01 -0.63 -6.62
N GLY A 69 -5.93 -1.56 -6.28
CA GLY A 69 -6.35 -2.63 -7.20
C GLY A 69 -6.07 -4.05 -6.70
N VAL A 70 -6.20 -5.01 -7.62
CA VAL A 70 -6.15 -6.45 -7.36
C VAL A 70 -5.71 -7.23 -8.61
N ALA A 71 -5.28 -8.48 -8.46
CA ALA A 71 -5.07 -9.44 -9.56
C ALA A 71 -4.02 -9.02 -10.60
N THR A 72 -2.75 -9.05 -10.19
CA THR A 72 -1.62 -8.73 -11.06
C THR A 72 -1.25 -9.89 -11.99
N ASP A 73 -1.19 -9.61 -13.28
CA ASP A 73 -0.63 -10.50 -14.29
C ASP A 73 0.86 -10.24 -14.51
N LEU A 74 1.70 -11.14 -13.97
CA LEU A 74 3.16 -11.05 -14.10
C LEU A 74 3.68 -11.25 -15.53
N SER A 75 2.88 -11.84 -16.42
CA SER A 75 3.28 -12.17 -17.78
C SER A 75 2.93 -11.09 -18.81
N ASP A 76 2.10 -10.11 -18.43
CA ASP A 76 1.74 -8.97 -19.26
C ASP A 76 2.13 -7.66 -18.58
N SER A 77 3.44 -7.38 -18.52
CA SER A 77 3.99 -6.13 -17.99
C SER A 77 3.58 -5.78 -16.56
N TYR A 78 3.21 -6.78 -15.75
CA TYR A 78 2.71 -6.60 -14.38
C TYR A 78 1.39 -5.81 -14.30
N ASP A 79 0.53 -5.95 -15.31
CA ASP A 79 -0.80 -5.33 -15.36
C ASP A 79 -1.70 -5.76 -14.19
N ASP A 80 -2.51 -4.86 -13.66
CA ASP A 80 -3.36 -5.11 -12.49
C ASP A 80 -4.73 -4.44 -12.62
N LEU A 81 -5.78 -5.06 -12.06
CA LEU A 81 -7.13 -4.51 -12.08
C LEU A 81 -7.27 -3.38 -11.06
N THR A 82 -7.26 -2.13 -11.55
CA THR A 82 -7.56 -0.94 -10.74
C THR A 82 -9.05 -0.88 -10.33
N LEU A 83 -9.41 -0.05 -9.35
CA LEU A 83 -10.83 0.12 -8.97
C LEU A 83 -11.72 0.65 -10.12
N PRO A 84 -11.29 1.65 -10.93
CA PRO A 84 -12.05 2.05 -12.11
C PRO A 84 -12.21 0.92 -13.14
N GLU A 85 -11.24 0.04 -13.27
CA GLU A 85 -11.32 -1.14 -14.13
C GLU A 85 -12.28 -2.19 -13.62
N LEU A 86 -12.28 -2.44 -12.31
CA LEU A 86 -13.29 -3.27 -11.68
C LEU A 86 -14.71 -2.70 -11.91
N ASP A 87 -14.91 -1.39 -11.73
CA ASP A 87 -16.20 -0.73 -12.01
C ASP A 87 -16.62 -0.95 -13.47
N ARG A 88 -15.73 -0.69 -14.44
CA ARG A 88 -15.98 -0.92 -15.87
C ARG A 88 -16.33 -2.38 -16.16
N ALA A 89 -15.59 -3.33 -15.59
CA ALA A 89 -15.81 -4.76 -15.76
C ALA A 89 -17.17 -5.18 -15.20
N PHE A 90 -17.52 -4.78 -13.97
CA PHE A 90 -18.79 -5.12 -13.35
C PHE A 90 -20.00 -4.44 -14.02
N GLN A 91 -19.84 -3.20 -14.48
CA GLN A 91 -20.82 -2.52 -15.30
C GLN A 91 -21.07 -3.30 -16.60
N ARG A 92 -20.01 -3.76 -17.29
CA ARG A 92 -20.13 -4.59 -18.50
C ARG A 92 -20.83 -5.92 -18.20
N ILE A 93 -20.49 -6.58 -17.08
CA ILE A 93 -21.11 -7.85 -16.65
C ILE A 93 -22.62 -7.69 -16.45
N THR A 94 -23.03 -6.74 -15.61
CA THR A 94 -24.44 -6.54 -15.26
C THR A 94 -25.27 -6.09 -16.47
N ASN A 95 -24.75 -5.14 -17.27
CA ASN A 95 -25.41 -4.67 -18.50
C ASN A 95 -25.58 -5.76 -19.56
N THR A 96 -24.57 -6.63 -19.73
CA THR A 96 -24.59 -7.65 -20.79
C THR A 96 -25.45 -8.86 -20.40
N THR A 97 -25.40 -9.27 -19.14
CA THR A 97 -26.11 -10.47 -18.67
C THR A 97 -27.55 -10.18 -18.26
N GLY A 98 -27.87 -8.92 -17.93
CA GLY A 98 -29.16 -8.52 -17.36
C GLY A 98 -29.33 -8.94 -15.90
N VAL A 99 -28.26 -9.37 -15.24
CA VAL A 99 -28.23 -9.59 -13.79
C VAL A 99 -28.05 -8.21 -13.14
N GLU A 100 -29.07 -7.75 -12.41
CA GLU A 100 -29.03 -6.44 -11.73
C GLU A 100 -27.92 -6.38 -10.69
N GLN A 101 -27.84 -7.41 -9.82
CA GLN A 101 -26.79 -7.55 -8.81
C GLN A 101 -26.42 -9.02 -8.63
N LEU A 102 -25.14 -9.30 -8.48
CA LEU A 102 -24.64 -10.58 -7.96
C LEU A 102 -25.00 -10.69 -6.47
N ASP A 103 -25.14 -11.91 -5.97
CA ASP A 103 -25.35 -12.12 -4.53
C ASP A 103 -24.07 -11.81 -3.76
N VAL A 104 -22.92 -12.22 -4.27
CA VAL A 104 -21.62 -12.04 -3.62
C VAL A 104 -20.55 -11.66 -4.64
N ILE A 105 -19.79 -10.61 -4.33
CA ILE A 105 -18.44 -10.41 -4.86
C ILE A 105 -17.47 -10.58 -3.69
N GLY A 106 -16.47 -11.44 -3.88
CA GLY A 106 -15.53 -11.80 -2.84
C GLY A 106 -14.09 -11.71 -3.32
N PHE A 107 -13.22 -11.27 -2.42
CA PHE A 107 -11.80 -11.13 -2.69
C PHE A 107 -11.01 -12.06 -1.75
N ASP A 108 -10.46 -13.13 -2.32
CA ASP A 108 -9.41 -13.90 -1.68
C ASP A 108 -8.06 -13.27 -2.03
N ALA A 109 -7.92 -12.03 -1.59
CA ALA A 109 -6.80 -11.13 -1.85
C ALA A 109 -6.57 -10.19 -0.65
N CYS A 110 -5.34 -9.72 -0.49
CA CYS A 110 -4.94 -8.85 0.61
C CYS A 110 -5.67 -7.49 0.55
N LEU A 111 -6.00 -6.92 1.70
CA LEU A 111 -6.46 -5.53 1.88
C LEU A 111 -7.77 -5.14 1.18
N MET A 112 -8.47 -6.09 0.55
CA MET A 112 -9.70 -5.80 -0.20
C MET A 112 -10.92 -5.54 0.70
N GLY A 113 -10.77 -5.65 2.03
CA GLY A 113 -11.77 -5.23 3.01
C GLY A 113 -11.79 -3.72 3.28
N ALA A 114 -11.67 -2.93 2.22
CA ALA A 114 -11.57 -1.47 2.28
C ALA A 114 -12.89 -0.82 1.81
N PHE A 115 -13.24 0.33 2.39
CA PHE A 115 -14.48 1.02 2.07
C PHE A 115 -14.50 1.50 0.60
N GLU A 116 -13.36 1.91 0.06
CA GLU A 116 -13.16 2.27 -1.34
C GLU A 116 -13.53 1.08 -2.24
N VAL A 117 -13.02 -0.11 -1.93
CA VAL A 117 -13.34 -1.34 -2.69
C VAL A 117 -14.83 -1.65 -2.60
N TYR A 118 -15.41 -1.59 -1.40
CA TYR A 118 -16.84 -1.87 -1.21
C TYR A 118 -17.73 -0.87 -1.95
N ARG A 119 -17.36 0.43 -1.95
CA ARG A 119 -18.04 1.47 -2.71
C ARG A 119 -18.05 1.17 -4.21
N THR A 120 -16.92 0.73 -4.76
CA THR A 120 -16.76 0.36 -6.17
C THR A 120 -17.70 -0.79 -6.56
N ILE A 121 -17.83 -1.82 -5.72
CA ILE A 121 -18.64 -3.00 -6.06
C ILE A 121 -20.11 -2.91 -5.64
N ALA A 122 -20.49 -1.94 -4.80
CA ALA A 122 -21.83 -1.80 -4.25
C ALA A 122 -22.96 -1.72 -5.29
N PRO A 123 -22.79 -1.07 -6.47
CA PRO A 123 -23.83 -1.08 -7.50
C PRO A 123 -24.14 -2.47 -8.05
N TYR A 124 -23.17 -3.40 -8.00
CA TYR A 124 -23.19 -4.65 -8.76
C TYR A 124 -23.36 -5.89 -7.90
N ALA A 125 -23.31 -5.79 -6.57
CA ALA A 125 -23.47 -6.91 -5.66
C ALA A 125 -24.22 -6.55 -4.38
N ARG A 126 -24.81 -7.58 -3.74
CA ARG A 126 -25.51 -7.42 -2.46
C ARG A 126 -24.58 -7.50 -1.26
N TYR A 127 -23.62 -8.42 -1.31
CA TYR A 127 -22.65 -8.65 -0.24
C TYR A 127 -21.22 -8.63 -0.78
N GLY A 128 -20.35 -7.97 -0.02
CA GLY A 128 -18.90 -8.00 -0.23
C GLY A 128 -18.23 -8.93 0.78
N ILE A 129 -17.19 -9.65 0.37
CA ILE A 129 -16.33 -10.42 1.28
C ILE A 129 -14.88 -10.01 1.04
N GLY A 130 -14.18 -9.59 2.10
CA GLY A 130 -12.79 -9.17 2.01
C GLY A 130 -12.12 -9.16 3.36
N SER A 131 -10.79 -9.19 3.35
CA SER A 131 -9.97 -8.93 4.54
C SER A 131 -9.43 -7.51 4.43
N PRO A 132 -9.63 -6.64 5.43
CA PRO A 132 -8.90 -5.37 5.46
C PRO A 132 -7.39 -5.57 5.64
N GLU A 133 -6.95 -6.77 6.04
CA GLU A 133 -5.55 -7.11 6.30
C GLU A 133 -4.98 -8.03 5.20
N LEU A 134 -3.69 -8.36 5.32
CA LEU A 134 -3.06 -9.42 4.54
C LEU A 134 -3.77 -10.78 4.76
N ILE A 135 -3.99 -11.50 3.66
CA ILE A 135 -4.52 -12.87 3.69
C ILE A 135 -3.34 -13.86 3.66
N PRO A 136 -3.34 -14.90 4.52
CA PRO A 136 -2.32 -15.95 4.49
C PRO A 136 -2.24 -16.68 3.13
N GLY A 137 -1.06 -17.18 2.76
CA GLY A 137 -0.80 -17.70 1.41
C GLY A 137 -1.60 -18.94 0.96
N ASN A 138 -2.39 -19.60 1.83
CA ASN A 138 -3.31 -20.65 1.37
C ASN A 138 -4.67 -20.08 0.90
N GLY A 139 -4.96 -18.80 1.18
CA GLY A 139 -6.24 -18.17 0.86
C GLY A 139 -7.41 -18.70 1.70
N TRP A 140 -8.59 -18.74 1.10
CA TRP A 140 -9.84 -19.22 1.66
C TRP A 140 -9.91 -20.75 1.73
N ASP A 141 -10.62 -21.27 2.75
CA ASP A 141 -10.98 -22.69 2.81
C ASP A 141 -12.20 -22.97 1.92
N TYR A 142 -11.98 -23.08 0.61
CA TYR A 142 -13.04 -23.40 -0.34
C TYR A 142 -13.73 -24.75 -0.07
N LEU A 143 -13.04 -25.71 0.56
CA LEU A 143 -13.67 -27.00 0.90
C LEU A 143 -14.78 -26.79 1.93
N GLY A 144 -14.49 -26.07 3.02
CA GLY A 144 -15.48 -25.76 4.05
C GLY A 144 -16.65 -24.95 3.51
N ALA A 145 -16.38 -23.89 2.76
CA ALA A 145 -17.42 -23.04 2.15
C ALA A 145 -18.33 -23.82 1.17
N LEU A 146 -17.74 -24.61 0.27
CA LEU A 146 -18.49 -25.40 -0.70
C LEU A 146 -19.22 -26.59 -0.08
N ASP A 147 -18.70 -27.19 1.00
CA ASP A 147 -19.43 -28.23 1.75
C ASP A 147 -20.68 -27.66 2.42
N ALA A 148 -20.60 -26.43 2.96
CA ALA A 148 -21.76 -25.73 3.49
C ALA A 148 -22.81 -25.47 2.40
N LEU A 149 -22.39 -24.96 1.24
CA LEU A 149 -23.27 -24.73 0.08
C LEU A 149 -23.88 -26.04 -0.44
N ALA A 150 -23.11 -27.13 -0.50
CA ALA A 150 -23.62 -28.44 -0.91
C ALA A 150 -24.64 -29.01 0.09
N ALA A 151 -24.48 -28.72 1.39
CA ALA A 151 -25.41 -29.13 2.43
C ALA A 151 -26.71 -28.30 2.44
N ASN A 152 -26.63 -27.01 2.12
CA ASN A 152 -27.77 -26.11 1.97
C ASN A 152 -27.71 -25.31 0.65
N PRO A 153 -28.10 -25.90 -0.50
CA PRO A 153 -28.04 -25.22 -1.79
C PRO A 153 -29.00 -24.02 -1.94
N ALA A 154 -29.89 -23.81 -0.95
CA ALA A 154 -30.82 -22.68 -0.94
C ALA A 154 -30.27 -21.47 -0.17
N MET A 155 -29.06 -21.56 0.38
CA MET A 155 -28.46 -20.48 1.16
C MET A 155 -28.31 -19.21 0.32
N ASP A 156 -28.55 -18.06 0.94
CA ASP A 156 -28.35 -16.76 0.31
C ASP A 156 -26.90 -16.27 0.41
N GLY A 157 -26.63 -15.11 -0.18
CA GLY A 157 -25.28 -14.53 -0.21
C GLY A 157 -24.71 -14.27 1.18
N GLU A 158 -25.54 -13.83 2.14
CA GLU A 158 -25.11 -13.62 3.53
C GLU A 158 -24.73 -14.95 4.18
N GLU A 159 -25.60 -15.97 4.09
CA GLU A 159 -25.33 -17.30 4.64
C GLU A 159 -24.07 -17.93 4.02
N PHE A 160 -23.88 -17.76 2.70
CA PHE A 160 -22.67 -18.24 2.02
C PHE A 160 -21.43 -17.46 2.47
N GLY A 161 -21.49 -16.14 2.59
CA GLY A 161 -20.37 -15.32 3.06
C GLY A 161 -19.97 -15.65 4.50
N ARG A 162 -20.95 -15.86 5.39
CA ARG A 162 -20.68 -16.33 6.76
C ARG A 162 -19.99 -17.70 6.76
N ALA A 163 -20.37 -18.61 5.88
CA ALA A 163 -19.73 -19.92 5.75
C ALA A 163 -18.28 -19.81 5.24
N VAL A 164 -17.99 -18.87 4.34
CA VAL A 164 -16.61 -18.56 3.91
C VAL A 164 -15.78 -18.07 5.11
N VAL A 165 -16.26 -17.08 5.85
CA VAL A 165 -15.57 -16.56 7.04
C VAL A 165 -15.37 -17.64 8.09
N ASP A 166 -16.39 -18.43 8.40
CA ASP A 166 -16.29 -19.48 9.43
C ASP A 166 -15.27 -20.57 9.06
N SER A 167 -15.29 -21.03 7.81
CA SER A 167 -14.33 -22.03 7.33
C SER A 167 -12.91 -21.49 7.29
N PHE A 168 -12.71 -20.26 6.81
CA PHE A 168 -11.42 -19.57 6.84
C PHE A 168 -10.85 -19.51 8.27
N ILE A 169 -11.63 -19.00 9.23
CA ILE A 169 -11.16 -18.88 10.62
C ILE A 169 -10.88 -20.24 11.24
N GLN A 170 -11.75 -21.23 11.00
CA GLN A 170 -11.53 -22.58 11.49
C GLN A 170 -10.24 -23.19 10.92
N PHE A 171 -10.00 -23.01 9.62
CA PHE A 171 -8.83 -23.56 8.93
C PHE A 171 -7.52 -23.04 9.54
N TYR A 172 -7.39 -21.73 9.74
CA TYR A 172 -6.18 -21.14 10.33
C TYR A 172 -6.09 -21.31 11.86
N THR A 173 -7.20 -21.58 12.54
CA THR A 173 -7.21 -21.87 13.98
C THR A 173 -6.88 -23.33 14.29
N GLU A 174 -7.32 -24.27 13.46
CA GLU A 174 -7.29 -25.71 13.77
C GLU A 174 -6.36 -26.52 12.86
N THR A 175 -6.12 -26.08 11.62
CA THR A 175 -5.38 -26.84 10.61
C THR A 175 -4.00 -26.26 10.35
N VAL A 176 -3.93 -24.96 10.07
CA VAL A 176 -2.70 -24.24 9.70
C VAL A 176 -2.42 -23.14 10.74
N THR A 177 -1.91 -23.58 11.89
CA THR A 177 -1.86 -22.76 13.13
C THR A 177 -0.58 -21.93 13.29
N ASN A 178 0.20 -21.79 12.22
CA ASN A 178 1.42 -20.99 12.16
C ASN A 178 1.16 -19.50 11.93
N TYR A 179 -0.04 -19.10 11.52
CA TYR A 179 -0.39 -17.69 11.33
C TYR A 179 -0.84 -17.04 12.65
N SER A 180 -0.41 -15.80 12.84
CA SER A 180 -0.65 -14.99 14.05
C SER A 180 -1.50 -13.74 13.80
N VAL A 181 -1.84 -13.48 12.54
CA VAL A 181 -2.80 -12.46 12.13
C VAL A 181 -3.56 -13.01 10.93
N PHE A 182 -4.88 -13.11 11.06
CA PHE A 182 -5.79 -13.39 9.96
C PHE A 182 -7.19 -12.93 10.36
N ASN A 183 -7.92 -12.37 9.40
CA ASN A 183 -9.29 -11.92 9.57
C ASN A 183 -10.05 -11.96 8.24
N LEU A 184 -11.37 -12.01 8.32
CA LEU A 184 -12.23 -11.94 7.13
C LEU A 184 -13.61 -11.39 7.52
N GLY A 185 -14.17 -10.53 6.66
CA GLY A 185 -15.44 -9.88 6.88
C GLY A 185 -16.43 -10.08 5.74
N VAL A 186 -17.72 -9.95 6.08
CA VAL A 186 -18.84 -9.83 5.16
C VAL A 186 -19.51 -8.48 5.42
N VAL A 187 -19.73 -7.72 4.35
CA VAL A 187 -20.44 -6.44 4.39
C VAL A 187 -21.75 -6.49 3.61
N ASP A 188 -22.76 -5.76 4.07
CA ASP A 188 -23.99 -5.47 3.33
C ASP A 188 -23.79 -4.22 2.47
N LEU A 189 -23.65 -4.41 1.17
CA LEU A 189 -23.34 -3.34 0.24
C LEU A 189 -24.51 -2.37 0.03
N SER A 190 -25.73 -2.74 0.43
CA SER A 190 -26.89 -1.83 0.36
C SER A 190 -26.77 -0.65 1.32
N ARG A 191 -25.91 -0.77 2.35
CA ARG A 191 -25.65 0.28 3.36
C ARG A 191 -24.54 1.24 2.97
N THR A 192 -23.89 1.03 1.81
CA THR A 192 -22.76 1.86 1.38
C THR A 192 -23.14 3.35 1.32
N ASN A 193 -24.33 3.68 0.81
CA ASN A 193 -24.79 5.07 0.74
C ASN A 193 -25.00 5.71 2.12
N GLU A 194 -25.43 4.94 3.13
CA GLU A 194 -25.60 5.44 4.50
C GLU A 194 -24.24 5.88 5.09
N VAL A 195 -23.18 5.09 4.81
CA VAL A 195 -21.81 5.42 5.22
C VAL A 195 -21.26 6.63 4.45
N ILE A 196 -21.51 6.72 3.13
CA ILE A 196 -21.12 7.88 2.31
C ILE A 196 -21.73 9.16 2.88
N THR A 197 -23.05 9.20 3.07
CA THR A 197 -23.75 10.38 3.59
C THR A 197 -23.26 10.75 4.99
N ALA A 198 -22.97 9.76 5.84
CA ALA A 198 -22.39 10.04 7.16
C ALA A 198 -20.98 10.65 7.05
N LEU A 199 -20.14 10.14 6.14
CA LEU A 199 -18.78 10.64 5.93
C LEU A 199 -18.76 12.05 5.32
N GLU A 200 -19.68 12.33 4.40
CA GLU A 200 -19.87 13.64 3.81
C GLU A 200 -20.27 14.64 4.91
N SER A 201 -21.29 14.33 5.70
CA SER A 201 -21.71 15.15 6.85
C SER A 201 -20.58 15.37 7.84
N PHE A 202 -19.78 14.34 8.15
CA PHE A 202 -18.59 14.50 8.97
C PHE A 202 -17.58 15.45 8.35
N SER A 203 -17.26 15.26 7.06
CA SER A 203 -16.29 16.08 6.33
C SER A 203 -16.70 17.55 6.30
N ASP A 204 -17.98 17.84 6.05
CA ASP A 204 -18.54 19.20 6.08
C ASP A 204 -18.40 19.86 7.46
N THR A 205 -18.70 19.11 8.53
CA THR A 205 -18.58 19.67 9.89
C THR A 205 -17.13 19.96 10.27
N VAL A 206 -16.17 19.17 9.77
CA VAL A 206 -14.74 19.40 9.98
C VAL A 206 -14.20 20.54 9.12
N TYR A 207 -14.64 20.62 7.86
CA TYR A 207 -14.15 21.62 6.90
C TYR A 207 -14.39 23.06 7.38
N ASN A 208 -15.48 23.29 8.13
CA ASN A 208 -15.83 24.60 8.66
C ASN A 208 -14.95 25.05 9.86
N ASP A 209 -14.23 24.15 10.53
CA ASP A 209 -13.26 24.49 11.59
C ASP A 209 -12.18 23.38 11.77
N PRO A 210 -11.25 23.24 10.82
CA PRO A 210 -10.29 22.13 10.81
C PRO A 210 -9.28 22.22 11.96
N ASN A 211 -9.05 23.41 12.51
CA ASN A 211 -8.11 23.61 13.61
C ASN A 211 -8.67 23.14 14.96
N VAL A 212 -9.99 23.23 15.17
CA VAL A 212 -10.63 22.78 16.43
C VAL A 212 -10.53 21.27 16.64
N VAL A 213 -10.44 20.51 15.55
CA VAL A 213 -10.45 19.04 15.61
C VAL A 213 -9.08 18.41 15.35
N LEU A 214 -8.08 19.21 14.98
CA LEU A 214 -6.74 18.75 14.60
C LEU A 214 -6.10 17.86 15.67
N ASP A 215 -6.13 18.28 16.94
CA ASP A 215 -5.57 17.49 18.05
C ASP A 215 -6.35 16.19 18.27
N ALA A 216 -7.68 16.25 18.21
CA ALA A 216 -8.55 15.10 18.41
C ALA A 216 -8.41 14.06 17.29
N VAL A 217 -8.36 14.51 16.03
CA VAL A 217 -8.14 13.67 14.84
C VAL A 217 -6.76 13.04 14.89
N SER A 218 -5.71 13.81 15.16
CA SER A 218 -4.33 13.30 15.27
C SER A 218 -4.22 12.24 16.35
N GLU A 219 -4.80 12.51 17.53
CA GLU A 219 -4.78 11.57 18.63
C GLU A 219 -5.60 10.32 18.34
N ALA A 220 -6.81 10.44 17.78
CA ALA A 220 -7.63 9.31 17.38
C ALA A 220 -6.91 8.44 16.34
N ARG A 221 -6.34 9.06 15.30
CA ARG A 221 -5.60 8.37 14.24
C ARG A 221 -4.37 7.63 14.77
N SER A 222 -3.63 8.21 15.73
CA SER A 222 -2.47 7.57 16.36
C SER A 222 -2.84 6.30 17.16
N GLN A 223 -4.07 6.24 17.67
CA GLN A 223 -4.61 5.13 18.47
C GLN A 223 -5.41 4.13 17.64
N THR A 224 -5.72 4.47 16.39
CA THR A 224 -6.52 3.62 15.50
C THR A 224 -5.67 2.43 15.03
N PRO A 225 -6.20 1.20 15.09
CA PRO A 225 -5.60 0.07 14.42
C PRO A 225 -5.47 0.33 12.93
N LEU A 226 -4.30 -0.01 12.38
CA LEU A 226 -4.05 0.05 10.95
C LEU A 226 -4.17 -1.35 10.38
N PHE A 227 -4.58 -1.52 9.14
CA PHE A 227 -4.44 -2.76 8.40
C PHE A 227 -3.40 -2.61 7.30
N GLY A 228 -2.75 -3.68 6.85
CA GLY A 228 -1.73 -3.61 5.79
C GLY A 228 -0.44 -2.87 6.16
N ALA A 229 -0.28 -2.45 7.42
CA ALA A 229 0.93 -1.78 7.85
C ALA A 229 2.05 -2.80 8.03
N PHE A 230 3.17 -2.54 7.36
CA PHE A 230 4.40 -3.29 7.57
C PHE A 230 5.12 -2.76 8.79
N ASP A 231 5.91 -3.61 9.47
CA ASP A 231 6.74 -3.14 10.57
C ASP A 231 8.02 -2.44 10.05
N ASP A 232 8.13 -2.16 8.74
CA ASP A 232 9.21 -1.34 8.17
C ASP A 232 8.91 0.15 8.32
N PRO A 233 9.73 0.94 9.02
CA PRO A 233 9.50 2.37 9.22
C PRO A 233 9.37 3.20 7.92
N GLN A 234 9.94 2.75 6.80
CA GLN A 234 9.81 3.36 5.47
C GLN A 234 8.48 3.00 4.80
N PHE A 235 7.95 1.80 5.05
CA PHE A 235 6.76 1.28 4.36
C PHE A 235 5.54 1.12 5.27
N VAL A 236 5.62 1.56 6.55
CA VAL A 236 4.55 1.37 7.56
C VAL A 236 3.20 1.81 7.03
N ASP A 237 3.08 2.95 6.33
CA ASP A 237 1.81 3.39 5.75
C ASP A 237 1.80 3.41 4.23
N TYR A 238 2.65 2.62 3.58
CA TYR A 238 2.57 2.48 2.13
C TYR A 238 1.21 1.90 1.72
N TRP A 239 0.79 0.84 2.41
CA TRP A 239 -0.51 0.20 2.24
C TRP A 239 -1.44 0.38 3.44
N ALA A 240 -0.96 1.06 4.49
CA ALA A 240 -1.73 1.09 5.70
C ALA A 240 -3.01 1.90 5.53
N ALA A 241 -4.11 1.24 5.85
CA ALA A 241 -5.41 1.85 5.91
C ALA A 241 -5.90 1.83 7.35
N ALA A 242 -6.48 2.95 7.80
CA ALA A 242 -7.03 3.09 9.13
C ALA A 242 -8.32 2.27 9.23
N ASP A 243 -8.55 1.62 10.38
CA ASP A 243 -9.87 1.07 10.69
C ASP A 243 -10.88 2.22 10.80
N LEU A 244 -11.78 2.34 9.81
CA LEU A 244 -12.67 3.48 9.66
C LEU A 244 -13.59 3.65 10.87
N VAL A 245 -14.26 2.58 11.26
CA VAL A 245 -15.22 2.59 12.37
C VAL A 245 -14.50 2.88 13.68
N GLN A 246 -13.35 2.24 13.92
CA GLN A 246 -12.60 2.45 15.14
C GLN A 246 -12.02 3.86 15.23
N PHE A 247 -11.54 4.42 14.12
CA PHE A 247 -11.06 5.80 14.05
C PHE A 247 -12.17 6.77 14.46
N MET A 248 -13.33 6.66 13.85
CA MET A 248 -14.47 7.54 14.11
C MET A 248 -14.99 7.43 15.53
N ARG A 249 -15.02 6.20 16.08
CA ARG A 249 -15.35 5.97 17.50
C ARG A 249 -14.35 6.65 18.44
N LEU A 250 -13.04 6.50 18.20
CA LEU A 250 -12.01 7.15 19.01
C LEU A 250 -12.05 8.68 18.90
N LEU A 251 -12.37 9.20 17.71
CA LEU A 251 -12.53 10.63 17.48
C LEU A 251 -13.72 11.19 18.28
N ALA A 252 -14.87 10.54 18.20
CA ALA A 252 -16.05 10.89 18.98
C ALA A 252 -15.79 10.87 20.49
N GLU A 253 -15.01 9.90 21.00
CA GLU A 253 -14.65 9.82 22.42
C GLU A 253 -13.77 10.98 22.89
N LYS A 254 -13.00 11.60 21.99
CA LYS A 254 -12.05 12.70 22.28
C LYS A 254 -12.66 14.08 22.11
N LEU A 255 -13.66 14.21 21.24
CA LEU A 255 -14.33 15.48 21.00
C LEU A 255 -15.30 15.82 22.15
N PRO A 256 -15.41 17.10 22.53
CA PRO A 256 -16.50 17.53 23.40
C PRO A 256 -17.85 17.40 22.65
N ALA A 257 -18.96 17.43 23.41
CA ALA A 257 -20.30 17.48 22.85
C ALA A 257 -20.44 18.59 21.79
N SER A 258 -20.52 18.18 20.53
CA SER A 258 -20.45 19.04 19.34
C SER A 258 -21.04 18.31 18.12
N ASP A 259 -21.31 19.05 17.05
CA ASP A 259 -21.84 18.47 15.81
C ASP A 259 -20.81 17.55 15.14
N VAL A 260 -19.52 17.87 15.20
CA VAL A 260 -18.45 16.98 14.74
C VAL A 260 -18.43 15.67 15.52
N GLN A 261 -18.64 15.72 16.84
CA GLN A 261 -18.73 14.51 17.66
C GLN A 261 -19.89 13.62 17.19
N ASN A 262 -21.08 14.20 17.02
CA ASN A 262 -22.26 13.46 16.55
C ASN A 262 -22.06 12.89 15.14
N ALA A 263 -21.41 13.65 14.25
CA ALA A 263 -21.11 13.20 12.89
C ALA A 263 -20.11 12.02 12.90
N ALA A 264 -19.07 12.09 13.72
CA ALA A 264 -18.12 10.98 13.92
C ALA A 264 -18.82 9.73 14.51
N GLU A 265 -19.69 9.88 15.51
CA GLU A 265 -20.51 8.78 16.04
C GLU A 265 -21.38 8.15 14.94
N ASN A 266 -22.00 8.98 14.10
CA ASN A 266 -22.85 8.51 13.00
C ASN A 266 -22.06 7.71 11.96
N VAL A 267 -20.86 8.15 11.56
CA VAL A 267 -20.00 7.36 10.65
C VAL A 267 -19.64 6.01 11.29
N SER A 268 -19.26 6.01 12.57
CA SER A 268 -18.95 4.77 13.30
C SER A 268 -20.14 3.81 13.31
N ASP A 269 -21.35 4.31 13.60
CA ASP A 269 -22.56 3.49 13.67
C ASP A 269 -22.96 2.93 12.29
N MET A 270 -22.99 3.76 11.25
CA MET A 270 -23.33 3.31 9.88
C MET A 270 -22.30 2.31 9.36
N GLY A 271 -21.00 2.56 9.58
CA GLY A 271 -19.95 1.63 9.20
C GLY A 271 -20.03 0.30 9.96
N ALA A 272 -20.34 0.33 11.26
CA ALA A 272 -20.53 -0.89 12.06
C ALA A 272 -21.76 -1.69 11.60
N GLU A 273 -22.83 -1.02 11.18
CA GLU A 273 -24.03 -1.68 10.65
C GLU A 273 -23.80 -2.31 9.26
N MET A 274 -22.90 -1.72 8.45
CA MET A 274 -22.48 -2.28 7.16
C MET A 274 -21.70 -3.58 7.33
N VAL A 275 -20.86 -3.71 8.36
CA VAL A 275 -20.10 -4.94 8.64
C VAL A 275 -20.97 -5.97 9.40
N ILE A 276 -21.73 -6.77 8.64
CA ILE A 276 -22.71 -7.72 9.19
C ILE A 276 -22.09 -9.00 9.78
N TYR A 277 -20.85 -9.31 9.41
CA TYR A 277 -20.10 -10.41 10.00
C TYR A 277 -18.60 -10.19 9.87
N TYR A 278 -17.88 -10.28 10.98
CA TYR A 278 -16.43 -10.19 10.96
C TYR A 278 -15.85 -11.12 12.01
N ARG A 279 -14.74 -11.77 11.66
CA ARG A 279 -13.98 -12.61 12.59
C ARG A 279 -12.49 -12.40 12.35
N SER A 280 -11.74 -12.44 13.45
CA SER A 280 -10.28 -12.34 13.48
C SER A 280 -9.70 -13.39 14.42
N GLN A 281 -8.41 -13.68 14.29
CA GLN A 281 -7.70 -14.56 15.22
C GLN A 281 -7.65 -13.99 16.65
N THR A 282 -7.49 -12.69 16.77
CA THR A 282 -7.51 -11.98 18.05
C THR A 282 -8.93 -11.50 18.32
N ASP A 283 -9.49 -11.85 19.48
CA ASP A 283 -10.73 -11.26 20.01
C ASP A 283 -10.52 -9.78 20.44
N ALA A 284 -9.66 -9.04 19.75
CA ALA A 284 -9.42 -7.64 20.09
C ALA A 284 -10.71 -6.87 19.80
N ASP A 285 -11.40 -6.46 20.87
CA ASP A 285 -12.62 -5.61 20.89
C ASP A 285 -12.44 -4.23 20.20
N ALA A 286 -11.39 -4.05 19.40
CA ALA A 286 -10.90 -2.78 18.88
C ALA A 286 -10.79 -2.71 17.35
N VAL A 287 -11.11 -3.78 16.60
CA VAL A 287 -11.13 -3.75 15.12
C VAL A 287 -12.53 -4.05 14.58
N SER A 288 -12.96 -3.26 13.60
CA SER A 288 -14.29 -3.36 12.99
C SER A 288 -14.33 -4.26 11.76
N GLY A 289 -13.21 -4.37 11.04
CA GLY A 289 -13.14 -5.16 9.81
C GLY A 289 -13.31 -4.37 8.52
N MET A 290 -13.32 -3.03 8.57
CA MET A 290 -13.38 -2.17 7.40
C MET A 290 -12.32 -1.07 7.48
N SER A 291 -11.47 -1.00 6.45
CA SER A 291 -10.41 -0.01 6.36
C SER A 291 -10.75 1.18 5.46
N ILE A 292 -10.07 2.30 5.63
CA ILE A 292 -10.08 3.46 4.71
C ILE A 292 -8.66 4.04 4.59
N PHE A 293 -8.33 4.60 3.44
CA PHE A 293 -7.09 5.31 3.20
C PHE A 293 -7.00 6.53 4.10
N PHE A 294 -6.08 6.48 5.06
CA PHE A 294 -5.73 7.60 5.93
C PHE A 294 -4.29 7.42 6.41
N PRO A 295 -3.29 7.90 5.62
CA PRO A 295 -1.88 7.82 6.00
C PRO A 295 -1.59 8.47 7.36
N ARG A 296 -0.42 8.24 7.95
CA ARG A 296 -0.10 8.86 9.24
C ARG A 296 0.42 10.29 9.12
N ASN A 297 0.91 10.72 7.96
CA ASN A 297 1.45 12.07 7.79
C ASN A 297 1.30 12.57 6.34
N LEU A 298 1.50 13.88 6.16
CA LEU A 298 1.40 14.54 4.87
C LEU A 298 2.40 13.99 3.84
N GLY A 299 3.63 13.69 4.29
CA GLY A 299 4.67 13.13 3.43
C GLY A 299 4.21 11.86 2.74
N LEU A 300 3.62 10.91 3.49
CA LEU A 300 3.10 9.64 2.98
C LEU A 300 1.81 9.79 2.18
N TYR A 301 1.01 10.80 2.49
CA TYR A 301 -0.17 11.14 1.69
C TYR A 301 0.21 11.69 0.30
N ARG A 302 1.28 12.47 0.20
CA ARG A 302 1.76 13.05 -1.08
C ARG A 302 2.88 12.25 -1.75
N GLU A 303 3.51 11.31 -1.06
CA GLU A 303 4.58 10.46 -1.59
C GLU A 303 4.08 9.73 -2.84
N GLU A 304 4.91 9.64 -3.88
CA GLU A 304 4.59 8.95 -5.14
C GLU A 304 3.27 9.42 -5.78
N ASN A 305 2.91 10.70 -5.59
CA ASN A 305 1.65 11.29 -6.06
C ASN A 305 0.40 10.54 -5.55
N ARG A 306 0.46 9.88 -4.39
CA ARG A 306 -0.68 9.11 -3.86
C ARG A 306 -1.94 9.95 -3.66
N ALA A 307 -1.82 11.22 -3.26
CA ALA A 307 -2.96 12.13 -3.16
C ALA A 307 -3.66 12.29 -4.53
N ASP A 308 -2.89 12.55 -5.59
CA ASP A 308 -3.43 12.72 -6.95
C ASP A 308 -3.94 11.39 -7.52
N ARG A 309 -3.25 10.27 -7.26
CA ARG A 309 -3.72 8.94 -7.65
C ARG A 309 -5.01 8.57 -6.93
N TYR A 310 -5.15 8.90 -5.65
CA TYR A 310 -6.37 8.65 -4.90
C TYR A 310 -7.56 9.41 -5.52
N VAL A 311 -7.37 10.62 -6.04
CA VAL A 311 -8.41 11.34 -6.81
C VAL A 311 -8.86 10.54 -8.04
N GLN A 312 -7.90 9.97 -8.77
CA GLN A 312 -8.13 9.30 -10.04
C GLN A 312 -8.69 7.88 -9.87
N GLU A 313 -8.25 7.16 -8.84
CA GLU A 313 -8.52 5.75 -8.63
C GLU A 313 -9.59 5.47 -7.58
N ALA A 314 -9.81 6.38 -6.63
CA ALA A 314 -10.90 6.22 -5.67
C ALA A 314 -12.26 6.35 -6.38
N PRO A 315 -13.26 5.57 -5.95
CA PRO A 315 -14.56 5.59 -6.60
C PRO A 315 -15.28 6.93 -6.43
N SER A 316 -16.11 7.26 -7.41
CA SER A 316 -17.01 8.41 -7.36
C SER A 316 -17.83 8.46 -6.06
N GLY A 317 -17.90 9.65 -5.45
CA GLY A 317 -18.56 9.87 -4.17
C GLY A 317 -17.67 9.67 -2.95
N LEU A 318 -16.33 9.75 -3.09
CA LEU A 318 -15.39 9.88 -1.96
C LEU A 318 -14.56 11.17 -1.99
N ALA A 319 -14.91 12.11 -2.89
CA ALA A 319 -14.21 13.39 -3.01
C ALA A 319 -14.23 14.21 -1.70
N PHE A 320 -15.30 14.12 -0.90
CA PHE A 320 -15.35 14.76 0.43
C PHE A 320 -14.30 14.20 1.40
N TRP A 321 -13.97 12.90 1.31
CA TRP A 321 -12.98 12.30 2.20
C TRP A 321 -11.59 12.80 1.84
N GLN A 322 -11.32 12.94 0.55
CA GLN A 322 -10.11 13.60 0.07
C GLN A 322 -10.05 15.06 0.54
N ALA A 323 -11.14 15.83 0.40
CA ALA A 323 -11.20 17.20 0.88
C ALA A 323 -10.92 17.30 2.39
N PHE A 324 -11.44 16.35 3.19
CA PHE A 324 -11.09 16.20 4.59
C PHE A 324 -9.58 15.95 4.79
N LEU A 325 -8.99 14.99 4.08
CA LEU A 325 -7.55 14.68 4.17
C LEU A 325 -6.70 15.92 3.83
N ASP A 326 -7.03 16.62 2.74
CA ASP A 326 -6.34 17.83 2.30
C ASP A 326 -6.43 18.95 3.33
N ALA A 327 -7.63 19.25 3.82
CA ALA A 327 -7.84 20.27 4.86
C ALA A 327 -7.09 19.90 6.14
N PHE A 328 -7.19 18.65 6.58
CA PHE A 328 -6.53 18.16 7.79
C PHE A 328 -5.00 18.25 7.71
N TYR A 329 -4.37 17.76 6.63
CA TYR A 329 -2.91 17.83 6.50
C TYR A 329 -2.38 19.25 6.27
N ASN A 330 -3.15 20.10 5.58
CA ASN A 330 -2.80 21.52 5.45
C ASN A 330 -2.84 22.21 6.83
N SER A 331 -3.87 21.98 7.64
CA SER A 331 -3.95 22.46 9.03
C SER A 331 -2.81 21.91 9.89
N ALA A 332 -2.50 20.61 9.78
CA ALA A 332 -1.36 20.00 10.48
C ALA A 332 -0.03 20.69 10.11
N THR A 333 0.16 20.99 8.83
CA THR A 333 1.36 21.70 8.35
C THR A 333 1.46 23.11 8.92
N LEU A 334 0.36 23.86 8.92
CA LEU A 334 0.31 25.22 9.48
C LEU A 334 0.54 25.24 11.00
N ALA A 335 0.09 24.20 11.70
CA ALA A 335 0.28 24.05 13.14
C ALA A 335 1.67 23.50 13.53
N SER A 336 2.40 22.89 12.58
CA SER A 336 3.65 22.19 12.85
C SER A 336 4.81 23.12 13.24
N ASN A 337 5.68 22.67 14.17
CA ASN A 337 6.86 23.40 14.60
C ASN A 337 8.04 22.45 14.91
N ALA A 338 9.00 22.36 13.98
CA ALA A 338 10.19 21.51 14.13
C ALA A 338 11.05 21.81 15.38
N ALA A 339 11.07 23.06 15.86
CA ALA A 339 11.82 23.41 17.06
C ALA A 339 11.17 22.86 18.35
N GLU A 340 9.85 22.65 18.35
CA GLU A 340 9.15 21.99 19.45
C GLU A 340 9.35 20.47 19.43
N LEU A 341 9.45 19.88 18.23
CA LEU A 341 9.82 18.47 18.04
C LEU A 341 11.20 18.15 18.63
N GLU A 342 12.23 18.98 18.36
CA GLU A 342 13.55 18.81 18.99
C GLU A 342 13.49 18.91 20.52
N GLY A 343 12.64 19.79 21.07
CA GLY A 343 12.45 19.96 22.51
C GLY A 343 11.68 18.83 23.22
N THR A 344 11.04 17.94 22.46
CA THR A 344 10.30 16.76 22.96
C THR A 344 11.25 15.66 23.44
N VAL A 345 12.44 15.53 22.86
CA VAL A 345 13.44 14.56 23.31
C VAL A 345 14.18 15.13 24.53
N ARG A 346 13.63 14.90 25.74
CA ARG A 346 14.03 15.64 26.96
C ARG A 346 15.32 15.17 27.60
N ASP A 347 15.45 13.86 27.87
CA ASP A 347 16.67 13.29 28.45
C ASP A 347 16.78 11.82 28.05
N ILE A 348 18.01 11.34 27.92
CA ILE A 348 18.29 9.90 27.80
C ILE A 348 19.32 9.56 28.86
N ALA A 349 18.85 8.90 29.91
CA ALA A 349 19.61 8.60 31.10
C ALA A 349 20.09 7.14 31.10
N VAL A 350 21.29 6.91 31.62
CA VAL A 350 21.76 5.55 31.92
C VAL A 350 21.39 5.25 33.37
N GLU A 351 20.51 4.28 33.58
CA GLU A 351 20.08 3.81 34.90
C GLU A 351 20.71 2.44 35.20
N GLY A 352 21.90 2.44 35.79
CA GLY A 352 22.61 1.20 36.13
C GLY A 352 23.19 0.50 34.91
N ASP A 353 22.74 -0.72 34.63
CA ASP A 353 23.08 -1.56 33.47
C ASP A 353 22.04 -1.44 32.34
N GLN A 354 21.11 -0.50 32.44
CA GLN A 354 20.09 -0.24 31.42
C GLN A 354 20.14 1.21 30.93
N VAL A 355 19.82 1.38 29.65
CA VAL A 355 19.59 2.70 29.04
C VAL A 355 18.11 3.01 29.13
N ALA A 356 17.74 4.11 29.78
CA ALA A 356 16.38 4.63 29.90
C ALA A 356 16.23 5.90 29.06
N ILE A 357 15.38 5.86 28.02
CA ILE A 357 15.06 7.04 27.20
C ILE A 357 13.84 7.72 27.81
N GLU A 358 13.91 8.99 28.19
CA GLU A 358 12.76 9.76 28.67
C GLU A 358 12.28 10.72 27.57
N LEU A 359 11.25 10.30 26.84
CA LEU A 359 10.57 11.16 25.87
C LEU A 359 9.65 12.11 26.61
N GLY A 360 9.83 13.41 26.41
CA GLY A 360 8.92 14.41 26.93
C GLY A 360 7.89 14.82 25.90
N LEU A 361 6.82 14.04 25.81
CA LEU A 361 5.70 14.33 24.92
C LEU A 361 5.08 15.68 25.34
N SER A 362 5.24 16.73 24.52
CA SER A 362 4.57 18.02 24.73
C SER A 362 3.15 17.96 24.21
N ASP A 363 2.25 18.74 24.82
CA ASP A 363 0.84 18.84 24.42
C ASP A 363 0.65 19.49 23.04
N SER A 364 1.73 20.01 22.42
CA SER A 364 1.71 20.81 21.18
C SER A 364 2.22 20.09 19.94
N VAL A 365 2.37 18.77 19.97
CA VAL A 365 2.99 18.07 18.86
C VAL A 365 2.14 16.88 18.49
N GLN A 366 1.55 16.97 17.31
CA GLN A 366 0.76 15.97 16.61
C GLN A 366 1.69 14.80 16.21
N GLN A 367 2.25 14.10 17.20
CA GLN A 367 3.26 13.07 17.00
C GLN A 367 2.63 11.77 16.53
N THR A 368 3.21 11.21 15.49
CA THR A 368 2.70 10.02 14.81
C THR A 368 3.55 8.80 15.11
N ALA A 369 4.85 9.04 15.31
CA ALA A 369 5.86 8.01 15.46
C ALA A 369 7.08 8.52 16.23
N VAL A 370 7.68 7.65 17.03
CA VAL A 370 9.00 7.83 17.62
C VAL A 370 9.86 6.61 17.34
N PHE A 371 11.03 6.83 16.73
CA PHE A 371 12.00 5.79 16.40
C PHE A 371 13.20 5.92 17.32
N ILE A 372 13.62 4.83 17.96
CA ILE A 372 14.85 4.77 18.73
C ILE A 372 15.87 3.96 17.94
N SER A 373 16.96 4.59 17.53
CA SER A 373 18.06 3.93 16.83
C SER A 373 19.35 3.89 17.66
N LEU A 374 20.16 2.88 17.41
CA LEU A 374 21.47 2.61 18.02
C LEU A 374 22.52 2.58 16.92
N ASP A 375 23.54 3.43 17.01
CA ASP A 375 24.72 3.41 16.14
C ASP A 375 25.57 2.16 16.46
N VAL A 376 25.82 1.34 15.45
CA VAL A 376 26.61 0.10 15.54
C VAL A 376 28.02 0.26 14.94
N GLY A 377 28.41 1.48 14.54
CA GLY A 377 29.70 1.81 13.94
C GLY A 377 29.67 1.91 12.41
N GLY A 378 30.71 2.50 11.82
CA GLY A 378 30.83 2.60 10.35
C GLY A 378 29.77 3.49 9.67
N GLY A 379 29.04 4.32 10.42
CA GLY A 379 27.92 5.12 9.92
C GLY A 379 26.61 4.33 9.77
N GLN A 380 26.45 3.24 10.52
CA GLN A 380 25.30 2.34 10.47
C GLN A 380 24.51 2.40 11.77
N SER A 381 23.19 2.28 11.70
CA SER A 381 22.32 2.20 12.88
C SER A 381 21.34 1.03 12.78
N ILE A 382 20.80 0.63 13.94
CA ILE A 382 19.67 -0.29 14.04
C ILE A 382 18.57 0.35 14.89
N ILE A 383 17.30 0.19 14.53
CA ILE A 383 16.17 0.66 15.35
C ILE A 383 15.97 -0.31 16.53
N VAL A 384 16.28 0.10 17.75
CA VAL A 384 16.09 -0.77 18.92
C VAL A 384 14.68 -0.68 19.50
N ASP A 385 13.91 0.35 19.12
CA ASP A 385 12.50 0.49 19.51
C ASP A 385 11.71 1.40 18.54
N TYR A 386 10.41 1.13 18.42
CA TYR A 386 9.45 1.96 17.71
C TYR A 386 8.23 2.20 18.59
N ILE A 387 7.91 3.47 18.77
CA ILE A 387 6.93 3.96 19.72
C ILE A 387 5.87 4.73 18.94
N ARG A 388 4.62 4.25 19.00
CA ARG A 388 3.46 5.10 18.75
C ARG A 388 3.12 5.82 20.05
N PRO A 389 3.19 7.16 20.11
CA PRO A 389 2.77 7.91 21.29
C PRO A 389 1.29 7.64 21.52
N VAL A 390 0.92 7.32 22.76
CA VAL A 390 -0.49 7.24 23.16
C VAL A 390 -0.71 8.43 24.09
N SER A 391 -1.41 9.46 23.62
CA SER A 391 -1.86 10.56 24.49
C SER A 391 -2.97 10.03 25.37
N THR A 392 -2.68 9.74 26.64
CA THR A 392 -3.71 9.42 27.65
C THR A 392 -3.40 10.02 29.01
N ASP A 393 -2.74 11.19 29.10
CA ASP A 393 -2.73 12.14 30.23
C ASP A 393 -1.39 12.90 30.37
N ALA A 394 -1.50 14.17 30.79
CA ALA A 394 -0.45 15.15 31.12
C ALA A 394 1.01 14.65 31.19
N ALA A 395 1.77 14.96 30.13
CA ALA A 395 3.19 14.66 29.95
C ALA A 395 3.56 13.17 30.15
N PRO A 396 3.19 12.30 29.21
CA PRO A 396 3.61 10.91 29.24
C PRO A 396 5.12 10.84 28.94
N THR A 397 5.88 10.34 29.93
CA THR A 397 7.26 9.92 29.74
C THR A 397 7.23 8.45 29.35
N LYS A 398 7.74 8.11 28.16
CA LYS A 398 7.86 6.71 27.73
C LYS A 398 9.31 6.27 27.84
N SER A 399 9.54 5.19 28.60
CA SER A 399 10.86 4.62 28.85
C SER A 399 11.13 3.40 27.98
N PHE A 400 12.20 3.48 27.18
CA PHE A 400 12.84 2.32 26.55
C PHE A 400 13.92 1.78 27.48
N HIS A 401 14.07 0.46 27.61
CA HIS A 401 15.10 -0.19 28.42
C HIS A 401 15.96 -1.14 27.56
N TRP A 402 17.23 -0.81 27.35
CA TRP A 402 18.19 -1.71 26.70
C TRP A 402 18.98 -2.52 27.72
N SER A 403 18.98 -3.85 27.60
CA SER A 403 19.68 -4.79 28.50
C SER A 403 21.14 -5.04 28.13
N GLY A 404 21.70 -4.32 27.16
CA GLY A 404 23.04 -4.58 26.64
C GLY A 404 23.12 -5.87 25.83
N GLN A 405 22.01 -6.35 25.26
CA GLN A 405 21.99 -7.47 24.32
C GLN A 405 21.73 -6.99 22.89
N MET A 406 22.36 -7.68 21.94
CA MET A 406 22.27 -7.42 20.51
C MET A 406 21.69 -8.66 19.81
N PRO A 407 20.65 -8.52 18.97
CA PRO A 407 20.13 -9.62 18.17
C PRO A 407 21.01 -9.88 16.95
N TRP A 408 21.33 -11.15 16.73
CA TRP A 408 22.04 -11.64 15.56
C TRP A 408 21.18 -12.66 14.84
N LEU A 409 20.95 -12.47 13.54
CA LEU A 409 20.33 -13.48 12.69
C LEU A 409 21.41 -14.45 12.23
N THR A 410 21.15 -15.75 12.36
CA THR A 410 22.09 -16.79 11.94
C THR A 410 21.38 -17.99 11.31
N ASN A 411 22.07 -18.65 10.38
CA ASN A 411 21.70 -19.97 9.83
C ASN A 411 22.49 -21.12 10.48
N GLY A 412 23.24 -20.83 11.55
CA GLY A 412 24.16 -21.77 12.21
C GLY A 412 25.57 -21.81 11.59
N VAL A 413 25.81 -21.09 10.50
CA VAL A 413 27.12 -20.96 9.84
C VAL A 413 27.57 -19.50 9.88
N SER A 414 26.77 -18.61 9.27
CA SER A 414 27.00 -17.17 9.24
C SER A 414 26.09 -16.46 10.22
N GLN A 415 26.52 -15.29 10.71
CA GLN A 415 25.72 -14.46 11.59
C GLN A 415 25.89 -12.99 11.23
N VAL A 416 24.82 -12.22 11.35
CA VAL A 416 24.81 -10.78 11.04
C VAL A 416 23.96 -10.05 12.09
N PRO A 417 24.41 -8.90 12.61
CA PRO A 417 23.57 -8.09 13.50
C PRO A 417 22.38 -7.55 12.71
N VAL A 418 21.19 -7.65 13.29
CA VAL A 418 19.94 -7.29 12.61
C VAL A 418 19.09 -6.31 13.41
N LEU A 419 18.23 -5.60 12.69
CA LEU A 419 17.10 -4.90 13.26
C LEU A 419 15.96 -5.91 13.48
N ILE A 420 15.51 -6.06 14.74
CA ILE A 420 14.24 -6.74 15.04
C ILE A 420 13.21 -5.68 15.41
N VAL A 421 12.26 -5.42 14.51
CA VAL A 421 11.07 -4.61 14.83
C VAL A 421 10.03 -5.51 15.48
N ARG A 422 9.50 -5.14 16.65
CA ARG A 422 8.42 -5.94 17.25
C ARG A 422 7.17 -5.86 16.39
N ASN A 423 6.53 -7.00 16.19
CA ASN A 423 5.28 -7.02 15.45
C ASN A 423 4.18 -6.26 16.18
N ARG A 424 3.45 -5.43 15.42
CA ARG A 424 2.41 -4.54 15.93
C ARG A 424 1.24 -5.23 16.64
N TYR A 425 0.93 -6.47 16.29
CA TYR A 425 -0.21 -7.21 16.84
C TYR A 425 0.19 -8.25 17.88
N ASN A 426 1.36 -8.84 17.68
CA ASN A 426 1.89 -9.86 18.56
C ASN A 426 3.30 -9.49 19.00
N THR A 427 3.43 -8.96 20.21
CA THR A 427 4.72 -8.55 20.77
C THR A 427 5.68 -9.71 21.05
N ASP A 428 5.20 -10.95 20.95
CA ASP A 428 6.01 -12.16 20.95
C ASP A 428 6.66 -12.43 19.57
N LEU A 429 6.29 -11.69 18.53
CA LEU A 429 6.90 -11.79 17.20
C LEU A 429 7.78 -10.57 16.92
N GLY A 430 8.82 -10.79 16.12
CA GLY A 430 9.73 -9.78 15.61
C GLY A 430 9.86 -9.87 14.08
N ILE A 431 10.24 -8.77 13.46
CA ILE A 431 10.38 -8.64 12.01
C ILE A 431 11.80 -8.18 11.68
N ILE A 432 12.41 -8.82 10.69
CA ILE A 432 13.72 -8.41 10.13
C ILE A 432 13.53 -8.09 8.66
N ASN A 433 13.81 -6.84 8.28
CA ASN A 433 13.71 -6.37 6.89
C ASN A 433 14.98 -6.73 6.11
N GLY A 434 14.84 -6.97 4.81
CA GLY A 434 15.92 -7.32 3.91
C GLY A 434 15.47 -7.46 2.47
N THR A 435 16.35 -8.03 1.66
CA THR A 435 16.08 -8.48 0.30
C THR A 435 16.19 -10.00 0.27
N PHE A 436 15.18 -10.64 -0.30
CA PHE A 436 15.17 -12.07 -0.57
C PHE A 436 15.58 -12.31 -2.02
N HIS A 437 16.57 -13.17 -2.23
CA HIS A 437 17.06 -13.56 -3.54
C HIS A 437 16.70 -15.04 -3.76
N PRO A 438 15.64 -15.34 -4.52
CA PRO A 438 15.34 -16.70 -4.92
C PRO A 438 16.44 -17.21 -5.85
N GLN A 439 16.74 -18.51 -5.82
CA GLN A 439 17.70 -19.11 -6.77
C GLN A 439 17.31 -18.93 -8.24
N ASN A 440 16.01 -18.84 -8.54
CA ASN A 440 15.47 -18.76 -9.90
C ASN A 440 14.48 -17.59 -10.04
N GLY A 441 14.92 -16.37 -9.74
CA GLY A 441 14.06 -15.19 -9.92
C GLY A 441 14.74 -13.88 -9.55
N LEU A 442 14.00 -12.78 -9.71
CA LEU A 442 14.48 -11.46 -9.34
C LEU A 442 14.50 -11.28 -7.81
N PRO A 443 15.45 -10.51 -7.27
CA PRO A 443 15.42 -10.11 -5.87
C PRO A 443 14.13 -9.37 -5.54
N VAL A 444 13.54 -9.69 -4.39
CA VAL A 444 12.33 -9.03 -3.88
C VAL A 444 12.60 -8.46 -2.50
N LYS A 445 12.05 -7.27 -2.20
CA LYS A 445 12.09 -6.74 -0.82
C LYS A 445 11.32 -7.73 0.07
N ALA A 446 11.85 -8.03 1.25
CA ALA A 446 11.30 -9.08 2.09
C ALA A 446 11.46 -8.84 3.58
N GLN A 447 10.63 -9.52 4.37
CA GLN A 447 10.58 -9.50 5.81
C GLN A 447 10.58 -10.91 6.38
N LEU A 448 11.52 -11.21 7.28
CA LEU A 448 11.48 -12.43 8.07
C LEU A 448 10.65 -12.20 9.32
N VAL A 449 9.66 -13.06 9.56
CA VAL A 449 8.89 -13.08 10.81
C VAL A 449 9.56 -14.05 11.77
N VAL A 450 9.93 -13.58 12.95
CA VAL A 450 10.62 -14.30 14.01
C VAL A 450 9.68 -14.49 15.19
N ASP A 451 9.57 -15.70 15.72
CA ASP A 451 9.02 -15.95 17.04
C ASP A 451 10.09 -15.66 18.10
N LEU A 452 9.89 -14.62 18.92
CA LEU A 452 10.85 -14.17 19.94
C LEU A 452 10.86 -15.05 21.20
N GLN A 453 9.84 -15.91 21.39
CA GLN A 453 9.86 -16.88 22.48
C GLN A 453 10.74 -18.08 22.13
N THR A 454 10.72 -18.50 20.86
CA THR A 454 11.52 -19.64 20.37
C THR A 454 12.82 -19.22 19.67
N ASN A 455 12.96 -17.93 19.35
CA ASN A 455 14.00 -17.31 18.51
C ASN A 455 14.06 -17.88 17.08
N LEU A 456 12.99 -18.47 16.55
CA LEU A 456 12.98 -19.08 15.22
C LEU A 456 12.36 -18.13 14.20
N VAL A 457 12.91 -18.07 12.98
CA VAL A 457 12.19 -17.53 11.83
C VAL A 457 11.09 -18.52 11.45
N ILE A 458 9.86 -18.01 11.32
CA ILE A 458 8.65 -18.79 11.08
C ILE A 458 8.00 -18.53 9.73
N HIS A 459 8.16 -17.33 9.15
CA HIS A 459 7.61 -16.95 7.84
C HIS A 459 8.52 -15.97 7.11
N VAL A 460 8.34 -15.85 5.78
CA VAL A 460 8.98 -14.82 4.94
C VAL A 460 7.91 -14.13 4.10
N TRP A 461 7.81 -12.81 4.23
CA TRP A 461 6.91 -11.98 3.42
C TRP A 461 7.72 -11.21 2.39
N GLY A 462 7.31 -11.26 1.12
CA GLY A 462 7.86 -10.49 0.02
C GLY A 462 6.98 -9.30 -0.33
N ILE A 463 7.58 -8.34 -1.01
CA ILE A 463 6.91 -7.21 -1.66
C ILE A 463 7.31 -7.25 -3.13
N GLN A 464 6.32 -7.37 -4.01
CA GLN A 464 6.49 -7.36 -5.45
C GLN A 464 6.13 -6.00 -6.02
N GLU A 465 6.96 -5.44 -6.88
CA GLU A 465 6.64 -4.25 -7.67
C GLU A 465 5.78 -4.68 -8.89
N SER A 466 4.60 -4.07 -9.07
CA SER A 466 3.72 -4.21 -10.25
C SER A 466 3.64 -2.89 -11.04
N ALA A 467 2.90 -2.87 -12.15
CA ALA A 467 2.76 -1.69 -12.99
C ALA A 467 2.18 -0.48 -12.23
N HIS A 468 1.21 -0.73 -11.34
CA HIS A 468 0.53 0.34 -10.59
C HIS A 468 0.64 0.22 -9.06
N SER A 469 1.22 -0.85 -8.52
CA SER A 469 1.21 -1.11 -7.08
C SER A 469 2.44 -1.83 -6.57
N LEU A 470 2.64 -1.80 -5.25
CA LEU A 470 3.49 -2.74 -4.56
C LEU A 470 2.57 -3.81 -3.96
N MET A 471 2.82 -5.09 -4.16
CA MET A 471 1.92 -6.14 -3.68
C MET A 471 2.61 -7.05 -2.69
N PRO A 472 2.12 -7.15 -1.45
CA PRO A 472 2.70 -8.06 -0.48
C PRO A 472 2.26 -9.49 -0.72
N PHE A 473 3.19 -10.42 -0.52
CA PHE A 473 2.94 -11.83 -0.71
C PHE A 473 3.79 -12.68 0.24
N GLU A 474 3.37 -13.91 0.46
CA GLU A 474 4.15 -14.82 1.30
C GLU A 474 5.13 -15.62 0.44
N ILE A 475 6.42 -15.42 0.67
CA ILE A 475 7.49 -16.14 -0.03
C ILE A 475 7.59 -17.57 0.53
N GLN A 476 7.84 -18.51 -0.36
CA GLN A 476 8.11 -19.92 -0.03
C GLN A 476 9.59 -20.21 -0.23
N PRO A 477 10.44 -20.07 0.80
CA PRO A 477 11.87 -20.25 0.62
C PRO A 477 12.23 -21.68 0.22
N GLN A 478 13.21 -21.79 -0.67
CA GLN A 478 13.85 -23.04 -1.06
C GLN A 478 15.26 -23.12 -0.45
N SER A 479 15.76 -24.35 -0.32
CA SER A 479 17.12 -24.59 0.16
C SER A 479 18.13 -24.00 -0.84
N GLY A 480 18.98 -23.08 -0.38
CA GLY A 480 19.91 -22.33 -1.23
C GLY A 480 19.48 -20.90 -1.56
N ASP A 481 18.23 -20.51 -1.28
CA ASP A 481 17.81 -19.10 -1.42
C ASP A 481 18.56 -18.22 -0.43
N ILE A 482 18.64 -16.92 -0.71
CA ILE A 482 19.47 -16.00 0.10
C ILE A 482 18.59 -14.91 0.70
N PHE A 483 18.83 -14.59 1.97
CA PHE A 483 18.31 -13.39 2.60
C PHE A 483 19.45 -12.43 2.95
N GLN A 484 19.32 -11.19 2.50
CA GLN A 484 20.25 -10.10 2.80
C GLN A 484 19.53 -9.08 3.69
N PRO A 485 19.83 -8.99 5.00
CA PRO A 485 19.19 -8.02 5.87
C PRO A 485 19.45 -6.57 5.45
N THR A 486 18.57 -5.66 5.83
CA THR A 486 18.70 -4.21 5.60
C THR A 486 18.99 -3.49 6.92
N TRP A 487 19.98 -2.60 6.90
CA TRP A 487 20.29 -1.66 7.96
C TRP A 487 19.72 -0.28 7.66
N PHE A 488 19.46 0.50 8.70
CA PHE A 488 18.94 1.86 8.56
C PHE A 488 19.95 2.85 9.14
N SER A 489 20.25 3.91 8.40
CA SER A 489 21.14 4.99 8.83
C SER A 489 20.39 6.31 8.73
N LEU A 490 20.92 7.35 9.35
CA LEU A 490 20.47 8.72 9.12
C LEU A 490 21.47 9.40 8.20
N ASP A 491 20.99 10.09 7.16
CA ASP A 491 21.85 10.93 6.33
C ASP A 491 22.19 12.25 7.02
N ALA A 492 22.93 13.12 6.31
CA ALA A 492 23.38 14.41 6.85
C ALA A 492 22.23 15.36 7.18
N GLU A 493 21.06 15.13 6.59
CA GLU A 493 19.82 15.86 6.76
C GLU A 493 18.90 15.20 7.81
N GLY A 494 19.33 14.10 8.43
CA GLY A 494 18.58 13.37 9.45
C GLY A 494 17.47 12.49 8.89
N ARG A 495 17.48 12.18 7.58
CA ARG A 495 16.49 11.30 6.95
C ARG A 495 16.92 9.85 7.08
N LEU A 496 15.95 8.96 7.27
CA LEU A 496 16.18 7.52 7.35
C LEU A 496 16.54 6.96 5.97
N VAL A 497 17.72 6.37 5.84
CA VAL A 497 18.23 5.73 4.63
C VAL A 497 18.54 4.26 4.89
N SER A 498 17.95 3.37 4.09
CA SER A 498 18.17 1.93 4.13
C SER A 498 19.42 1.54 3.33
N ARG A 499 20.16 0.54 3.82
CA ARG A 499 21.34 -0.04 3.16
C ARG A 499 21.38 -1.55 3.38
N PRO A 500 21.64 -2.36 2.36
CA PRO A 500 21.80 -3.80 2.56
C PRO A 500 23.04 -4.10 3.41
N ALA A 501 22.92 -5.09 4.30
CA ALA A 501 24.05 -5.62 5.06
C ALA A 501 25.02 -6.33 4.11
N MET A 502 26.33 -6.20 4.34
CA MET A 502 27.34 -6.90 3.53
C MET A 502 27.22 -8.42 3.62
N THR A 503 26.78 -8.94 4.77
CA THR A 503 26.63 -10.37 5.01
C THR A 503 25.29 -10.87 4.47
N ARG A 504 25.35 -11.85 3.57
CA ARG A 504 24.21 -12.60 3.05
C ARG A 504 24.06 -13.93 3.78
N LEU A 505 22.84 -14.34 4.07
CA LEU A 505 22.54 -15.61 4.73
C LEU A 505 21.83 -16.55 3.76
N VAL A 506 22.44 -17.72 3.53
CA VAL A 506 21.86 -18.77 2.69
C VAL A 506 20.89 -19.61 3.52
N PHE A 507 19.66 -19.82 3.02
CA PHE A 507 18.70 -20.75 3.59
C PHE A 507 19.26 -22.18 3.54
N PRO A 508 19.35 -22.88 4.68
CA PRO A 508 19.90 -24.23 4.73
C PRO A 508 18.94 -25.25 4.11
N ASP A 509 19.29 -26.54 4.20
CA ASP A 509 18.37 -27.63 3.79
C ASP A 509 17.05 -27.56 4.59
N LEU A 510 15.96 -27.26 3.88
CA LEU A 510 14.61 -27.09 4.41
C LEU A 510 13.79 -28.39 4.36
N SER A 511 14.36 -29.51 3.94
CA SER A 511 13.64 -30.79 3.86
C SER A 511 13.10 -31.30 5.20
N ALA A 512 13.57 -30.73 6.32
CA ALA A 512 13.16 -31.06 7.69
C ALA A 512 12.14 -30.08 8.32
N THR A 513 11.69 -29.03 7.61
CA THR A 513 10.67 -28.11 8.12
C THR A 513 9.27 -28.73 8.09
N ALA A 514 8.36 -28.23 8.94
CA ALA A 514 7.03 -28.80 9.10
C ALA A 514 6.18 -28.60 7.83
N SER A 515 5.63 -29.69 7.30
CA SER A 515 4.81 -29.70 6.07
C SER A 515 3.37 -29.21 6.26
N VAL A 516 3.08 -28.37 7.28
CA VAL A 516 1.71 -27.94 7.60
C VAL A 516 1.52 -26.49 7.17
N GLY A 517 0.87 -26.30 6.02
CA GLY A 517 0.81 -25.00 5.35
C GLY A 517 2.10 -24.74 4.58
N LYS A 518 2.02 -24.12 3.40
CA LYS A 518 3.18 -23.99 2.51
C LYS A 518 4.34 -23.23 3.19
N ALA A 519 4.05 -22.28 4.11
CA ALA A 519 5.00 -21.28 4.61
C ALA A 519 5.62 -21.49 6.01
N ASP A 520 5.26 -22.52 6.80
CA ASP A 520 5.81 -22.68 8.16
C ASP A 520 7.27 -23.14 8.15
N LEU A 521 8.19 -22.25 8.51
CA LEU A 521 9.62 -22.56 8.57
C LEU A 521 10.05 -23.27 9.86
N ARG A 522 9.15 -23.54 10.80
CA ARG A 522 9.52 -24.26 12.04
C ARG A 522 9.94 -25.70 11.72
N PRO A 523 11.05 -26.19 12.33
CA PRO A 523 11.50 -27.56 12.11
C PRO A 523 10.49 -28.57 12.68
N ALA A 524 10.36 -29.72 12.01
CA ALA A 524 9.56 -30.82 12.53
C ALA A 524 10.22 -31.39 13.82
N ALA A 525 9.54 -31.25 14.96
CA ALA A 525 9.87 -31.87 16.26
C ALA A 525 11.38 -31.89 16.64
N ASP A 526 11.92 -30.80 17.19
CA ASP A 526 13.28 -30.69 17.79
C ASP A 526 14.43 -31.34 16.99
N GLN A 527 14.31 -31.41 15.66
CA GLN A 527 15.40 -31.84 14.78
C GLN A 527 16.05 -30.64 14.08
N SER A 528 17.36 -30.77 13.85
CA SER A 528 18.18 -29.88 13.02
C SER A 528 18.09 -30.38 11.57
N PRO A 529 18.09 -29.49 10.53
CA PRO A 529 18.50 -28.08 10.54
C PRO A 529 17.39 -27.10 10.91
N ARG A 530 17.77 -25.95 11.49
CA ARG A 530 16.89 -24.78 11.66
C ARG A 530 17.16 -23.83 10.48
N PRO A 531 16.13 -23.25 9.83
CA PRO A 531 16.34 -22.33 8.70
C PRO A 531 17.16 -21.12 9.12
N PHE A 532 16.57 -20.23 9.92
CA PHE A 532 17.24 -19.14 10.59
C PHE A 532 16.75 -19.03 12.04
N TYR A 533 17.61 -18.52 12.91
CA TYR A 533 17.25 -18.24 14.30
C TYR A 533 18.05 -17.05 14.86
N ILE A 534 17.53 -16.47 15.95
CA ILE A 534 18.14 -15.32 16.62
C ILE A 534 19.05 -15.79 17.75
N LEU A 535 20.26 -15.24 17.77
CA LEU A 535 21.18 -15.28 18.89
C LEU A 535 21.20 -13.91 19.58
N TRP A 536 20.95 -13.90 20.89
CA TRP A 536 21.10 -12.71 21.71
C TRP A 536 22.51 -12.69 22.31
N ALA A 537 23.38 -11.82 21.78
CA ALA A 537 24.77 -11.66 22.23
C ALA A 537 24.91 -10.43 23.15
N GLY A 538 25.88 -10.44 24.07
CA GLY A 538 26.19 -9.25 24.87
C GLY A 538 26.83 -8.13 24.05
N ALA A 539 26.49 -6.89 24.36
CA ALA A 539 27.13 -5.70 23.81
C ALA A 539 28.58 -5.61 24.31
N GLN A 540 29.50 -5.21 23.43
CA GLN A 540 30.90 -5.03 23.80
C GLN A 540 31.06 -3.82 24.73
N PRO A 541 32.01 -3.82 25.68
CA PRO A 541 32.30 -2.63 26.47
C PRO A 541 32.66 -1.44 25.58
N GLY A 542 32.00 -0.30 25.75
CA GLY A 542 32.14 0.82 24.83
C GLY A 542 31.07 1.89 24.98
N GLY A 543 31.20 2.94 24.17
CA GLY A 543 30.19 3.97 24.03
C GLY A 543 29.27 3.68 22.86
N TYR A 544 27.97 3.76 23.11
CA TYR A 544 26.89 3.49 22.16
C TYR A 544 26.05 4.74 21.99
N ASN A 545 25.95 5.23 20.75
CA ASN A 545 25.15 6.42 20.45
C ASN A 545 23.71 6.01 20.17
N PHE A 546 22.77 6.49 20.97
CA PHE A 546 21.34 6.30 20.75
C PHE A 546 20.74 7.58 20.19
N THR A 547 19.92 7.48 19.14
CA THR A 547 19.16 8.59 18.56
C THR A 547 17.68 8.31 18.68
N ALA A 548 16.94 9.21 19.33
CA ALA A 548 15.48 9.23 19.29
C ALA A 548 15.03 10.23 18.22
N GLN A 549 14.22 9.79 17.27
CA GLN A 549 13.60 10.62 16.23
C GLN A 549 12.09 10.63 16.42
N VAL A 550 11.51 11.82 16.53
CA VAL A 550 10.06 12.04 16.62
C VAL A 550 9.57 12.58 15.29
N GLU A 551 8.45 12.07 14.78
CA GLU A 551 7.78 12.50 13.55
C GLU A 551 6.39 13.06 13.87
N ASP A 552 5.98 14.13 13.19
CA ASP A 552 4.63 14.71 13.31
C ASP A 552 3.72 14.42 12.09
N MET A 553 2.43 14.82 12.17
CA MET A 553 1.44 14.65 11.08
C MET A 553 1.81 15.42 9.80
N ALA A 554 2.68 16.42 9.86
CA ALA A 554 3.17 17.13 8.68
C ALA A 554 4.39 16.43 8.04
N GLY A 555 4.91 15.38 8.67
CA GLY A 555 6.12 14.67 8.24
C GLY A 555 7.42 15.36 8.64
N ASN A 556 7.37 16.38 9.51
CA ASN A 556 8.58 16.94 10.08
C ASN A 556 9.16 15.99 11.10
N THR A 557 10.50 15.98 11.22
CA THR A 557 11.19 15.16 12.21
C THR A 557 12.05 16.01 13.14
N GLY A 558 11.98 15.75 14.44
CA GLY A 558 12.93 16.25 15.44
C GLY A 558 13.75 15.09 16.02
N GLN A 559 15.00 15.35 16.42
CA GLN A 559 15.90 14.32 16.92
C GLN A 559 16.63 14.73 18.20
N GLY A 560 16.90 13.75 19.06
CA GLY A 560 17.82 13.90 20.18
C GLY A 560 18.74 12.69 20.30
N GLN A 561 19.97 12.93 20.74
CA GLN A 561 21.02 11.91 20.82
C GLN A 561 21.60 11.78 22.23
N THR A 562 22.03 10.59 22.61
CA THR A 562 22.83 10.35 23.80
C THR A 562 23.91 9.31 23.60
N LEU A 563 24.94 9.38 24.44
CA LEU A 563 25.94 8.34 24.55
C LEU A 563 25.67 7.50 25.80
N ALA A 564 25.27 6.24 25.62
CA ALA A 564 25.29 5.26 26.69
C ALA A 564 26.66 4.59 26.77
N LEU A 565 27.19 4.40 27.97
CA LEU A 565 28.45 3.69 28.19
C LEU A 565 28.14 2.31 28.76
N VAL A 566 28.52 1.25 28.05
CA VAL A 566 28.57 -0.11 28.58
C VAL A 566 29.87 -0.25 29.39
N PRO A 567 29.82 -0.37 30.73
CA PRO A 567 31.02 -0.42 31.57
C PRO A 567 31.84 -1.69 31.32
N GLU A 568 33.15 -1.66 31.64
CA GLU A 568 34.03 -2.85 31.58
C GLU A 568 33.55 -4.02 32.44
N ASP A 569 32.67 -3.77 33.44
CA ASP A 569 32.12 -4.77 34.35
C ASP A 569 30.65 -5.17 34.01
N GLY A 570 30.11 -4.74 32.87
CA GLY A 570 28.76 -5.06 32.41
C GLY A 570 28.66 -6.48 31.85
N PHE A 571 27.91 -7.34 32.54
CA PHE A 571 27.54 -8.72 32.19
C PHE A 571 28.65 -9.64 31.65
N ASP A 572 29.25 -10.38 32.59
CA ASP A 572 30.03 -11.59 32.33
C ASP A 572 29.07 -12.74 31.99
N VAL A 573 28.82 -13.00 30.70
CA VAL A 573 28.44 -14.34 30.25
C VAL A 573 29.72 -15.03 29.84
N GLU A 574 30.04 -16.09 30.57
CA GLU A 574 31.22 -16.92 30.40
C GLU A 574 31.40 -17.29 28.92
N ILE A 575 32.38 -16.61 28.33
CA ILE A 575 32.90 -16.79 26.99
C ILE A 575 33.28 -18.28 26.80
N LEU A 576 32.52 -19.00 25.99
CA LEU A 576 33.15 -19.94 25.07
C LEU A 576 33.66 -19.07 23.91
N GLY A 577 34.97 -18.87 23.89
CA GLY A 577 35.63 -17.94 22.98
C GLY A 577 35.27 -18.19 21.53
N ALA A 578 35.02 -17.10 20.80
CA ALA A 578 35.71 -16.95 19.54
C ALA A 578 37.22 -17.03 19.86
N THR A 579 37.75 -18.25 19.89
CA THR A 579 39.05 -18.42 19.27
C THR A 579 38.77 -18.16 17.81
N ASP A 580 39.12 -16.98 17.33
CA ASP A 580 39.43 -16.81 15.92
C ASP A 580 40.32 -17.99 15.55
N THR A 581 39.69 -18.92 14.85
CA THR A 581 40.20 -20.24 14.56
C THR A 581 40.70 -20.17 13.15
N ASP A 582 41.66 -21.01 12.84
CA ASP A 582 42.08 -21.25 11.48
C ASP A 582 41.29 -22.51 11.09
N TYR A 583 40.11 -22.32 10.47
CA TYR A 583 39.15 -23.42 10.29
C TYR A 583 39.64 -24.46 9.28
N ASP A 584 40.52 -24.07 8.38
CA ASP A 584 41.04 -24.92 7.32
C ASP A 584 42.53 -25.27 7.48
N ASP A 585 43.14 -24.80 8.57
CA ASP A 585 44.51 -25.06 9.03
C ASP A 585 45.59 -24.53 8.05
N ASP A 586 45.34 -23.41 7.37
CA ASP A 586 46.24 -22.79 6.40
C ASP A 586 47.25 -21.79 7.01
N SER A 587 47.10 -21.49 8.32
CA SER A 587 47.88 -20.53 9.11
C SER A 587 47.47 -19.06 8.98
N ILE A 588 46.32 -18.79 8.37
CA ILE A 588 45.60 -17.52 8.38
C ILE A 588 44.37 -17.71 9.27
N LEU A 589 44.02 -16.68 10.04
CA LEU A 589 42.90 -16.78 10.95
C LEU A 589 41.65 -16.33 10.23
N ASN A 590 40.49 -16.93 10.50
CA ASN A 590 39.25 -16.70 9.75
C ASN A 590 38.88 -15.22 9.56
N ASP A 591 39.20 -14.35 10.54
CA ASP A 591 38.90 -12.91 10.46
C ASP A 591 39.82 -12.16 9.46
N ASP A 592 40.97 -12.73 9.12
CA ASP A 592 41.97 -12.23 8.15
C ASP A 592 42.05 -13.13 6.90
N ASP A 593 41.16 -14.13 6.78
CA ASP A 593 41.15 -15.15 5.73
C ASP A 593 40.02 -14.89 4.73
N ASN A 594 40.36 -14.63 3.47
CA ASN A 594 39.39 -14.48 2.39
C ASN A 594 38.84 -15.83 1.87
N CYS A 595 39.36 -16.97 2.35
CA CYS A 595 38.75 -18.29 2.22
C CYS A 595 38.70 -19.08 3.54
N PRO A 596 37.87 -18.69 4.53
CA PRO A 596 37.87 -19.25 5.89
C PRO A 596 37.60 -20.76 6.03
N PHE A 597 37.38 -21.48 4.93
CA PHE A 597 37.06 -22.91 4.92
C PHE A 597 37.83 -23.69 3.83
N VAL A 598 38.68 -23.03 3.05
CA VAL A 598 39.45 -23.63 1.94
C VAL A 598 40.87 -23.07 1.95
N PRO A 599 41.91 -23.88 2.29
CA PRO A 599 43.24 -23.38 2.59
C PRO A 599 43.84 -22.56 1.46
N ASN A 600 44.17 -21.28 1.71
CA ASN A 600 44.73 -20.35 0.72
C ASN A 600 45.72 -19.34 1.34
N THR A 601 46.86 -19.86 1.78
CA THR A 601 47.90 -19.09 2.49
C THR A 601 48.47 -17.86 1.76
N ASP A 602 48.17 -17.69 0.47
CA ASP A 602 48.57 -16.54 -0.34
C ASP A 602 47.52 -15.43 -0.42
N GLN A 603 46.28 -15.69 0.03
CA GLN A 603 45.17 -14.73 0.07
C GLN A 603 45.01 -14.03 -1.28
N ALA A 604 45.17 -14.80 -2.36
CA ALA A 604 44.93 -14.29 -3.70
C ALA A 604 43.44 -13.96 -3.83
N ASP A 605 43.18 -12.75 -4.32
CA ASP A 605 41.88 -12.12 -4.50
C ASP A 605 42.06 -11.24 -5.74
N LEU A 606 41.83 -11.85 -6.90
CA LEU A 606 42.23 -11.29 -8.18
C LEU A 606 41.26 -10.20 -8.69
N ASP A 607 39.98 -10.26 -8.32
CA ASP A 607 38.94 -9.28 -8.62
C ASP A 607 38.71 -8.24 -7.50
N GLY A 608 39.13 -8.52 -6.26
CA GLY A 608 39.15 -7.59 -5.15
C GLY A 608 37.82 -7.47 -4.41
N ASP A 609 36.95 -8.48 -4.51
CA ASP A 609 35.65 -8.50 -3.84
C ASP A 609 35.71 -8.95 -2.36
N GLY A 610 36.87 -9.48 -1.94
CA GLY A 610 37.15 -9.94 -0.59
C GLY A 610 36.93 -11.45 -0.36
N ILE A 611 36.65 -12.23 -1.41
CA ILE A 611 36.63 -13.69 -1.43
C ILE A 611 37.92 -14.16 -2.14
N GLY A 612 38.56 -15.22 -1.63
CA GLY A 612 39.79 -15.71 -2.23
C GLY A 612 39.56 -16.61 -3.45
N ASP A 613 40.47 -16.54 -4.42
CA ASP A 613 40.39 -17.24 -5.72
C ASP A 613 40.04 -18.76 -5.62
N VAL A 614 40.38 -19.41 -4.51
CA VAL A 614 40.19 -20.87 -4.34
C VAL A 614 38.86 -21.27 -3.70
N CYS A 615 38.16 -20.33 -3.06
CA CYS A 615 36.85 -20.53 -2.45
C CYS A 615 35.76 -19.68 -3.11
N ASP A 616 36.16 -18.88 -4.08
CA ASP A 616 35.23 -18.21 -4.97
C ASP A 616 34.63 -19.23 -5.95
N LEU A 617 33.42 -19.67 -5.63
CA LEU A 617 32.64 -20.60 -6.45
C LEU A 617 31.92 -19.90 -7.60
N PHE A 618 31.96 -18.57 -7.63
CA PHE A 618 31.39 -17.72 -8.65
C PHE A 618 32.42 -16.63 -8.94
N ASP A 619 33.60 -17.03 -9.42
CA ASP A 619 34.53 -16.07 -10.04
C ASP A 619 33.69 -15.33 -11.08
N ASP A 620 33.40 -14.06 -10.82
CA ASP A 620 32.52 -13.26 -11.67
C ASP A 620 33.20 -12.95 -13.02
N ARG A 621 34.44 -13.44 -13.19
CA ARG A 621 35.19 -13.52 -14.44
C ARG A 621 35.21 -14.93 -15.03
N ASP A 622 34.56 -15.96 -14.50
CA ASP A 622 34.31 -17.28 -15.13
C ASP A 622 32.84 -17.73 -14.83
N PRO A 623 31.84 -17.04 -15.43
CA PRO A 623 30.42 -17.24 -15.14
C PRO A 623 29.89 -18.67 -15.39
N ASP A 624 30.53 -19.42 -16.28
CA ASP A 624 30.09 -20.76 -16.70
C ASP A 624 30.87 -21.92 -16.08
N GLN A 625 31.94 -21.60 -15.34
CA GLN A 625 32.76 -22.50 -14.53
C GLN A 625 33.48 -23.59 -15.32
N ASP A 626 33.91 -23.28 -16.54
CA ASP A 626 34.65 -24.21 -17.39
C ASP A 626 36.17 -24.21 -17.12
N GLY A 627 36.66 -23.22 -16.38
CA GLY A 627 38.05 -23.03 -15.99
C GLY A 627 38.83 -22.07 -16.88
N ILE A 628 38.15 -21.22 -17.65
CA ILE A 628 38.70 -20.17 -18.51
C ILE A 628 37.98 -18.86 -18.20
N VAL A 629 38.74 -17.81 -17.88
CA VAL A 629 38.14 -16.51 -17.53
C VAL A 629 37.55 -15.81 -18.76
N SER A 630 36.45 -15.08 -18.62
CA SER A 630 35.63 -14.43 -19.67
C SER A 630 36.42 -13.61 -20.68
N ASP A 631 37.51 -12.95 -20.27
CA ASP A 631 38.37 -12.18 -21.17
C ASP A 631 39.25 -13.08 -22.09
N GLU A 632 39.40 -14.35 -21.75
CA GLU A 632 40.17 -15.38 -22.46
C GLU A 632 39.28 -16.54 -22.97
N ASP A 633 38.00 -16.52 -22.64
CA ASP A 633 37.01 -17.53 -22.98
C ASP A 633 36.23 -17.14 -24.24
N ASN A 634 36.22 -18.02 -25.24
CA ASN A 634 35.43 -17.83 -26.44
C ASN A 634 33.94 -18.23 -26.29
N CYS A 635 33.52 -18.74 -25.12
CA CYS A 635 32.12 -18.91 -24.70
C CYS A 635 31.87 -18.54 -23.22
N PRO A 636 31.97 -17.27 -22.80
CA PRO A 636 31.99 -16.86 -21.39
C PRO A 636 30.81 -17.30 -20.49
N ASP A 637 29.70 -17.74 -21.09
CA ASP A 637 28.48 -18.14 -20.40
C ASP A 637 28.08 -19.61 -20.70
N ILE A 638 28.85 -20.35 -21.51
CA ILE A 638 28.55 -21.73 -21.92
C ILE A 638 29.83 -22.59 -21.93
N ALA A 639 29.95 -23.43 -20.90
CA ALA A 639 31.18 -24.17 -20.62
C ALA A 639 31.72 -24.96 -21.81
N ASN A 640 32.96 -24.65 -22.24
CA ASN A 640 33.60 -25.18 -23.42
C ASN A 640 35.15 -25.28 -23.34
N VAL A 641 35.66 -25.92 -22.29
CA VAL A 641 37.09 -26.09 -21.93
C VAL A 641 38.08 -26.37 -23.09
N ASP A 642 37.65 -26.93 -24.21
CA ASP A 642 38.51 -27.17 -25.37
C ASP A 642 38.71 -25.97 -26.30
N GLN A 643 37.97 -24.87 -26.08
CA GLN A 643 38.00 -23.61 -26.82
C GLN A 643 37.99 -23.85 -28.33
N ALA A 644 37.23 -24.87 -28.75
CA ALA A 644 37.11 -25.22 -30.16
C ALA A 644 36.46 -24.04 -30.90
N ASP A 645 37.16 -23.48 -31.88
CA ASP A 645 36.70 -22.39 -32.73
C ASP A 645 37.05 -22.78 -34.17
N SER A 646 36.08 -23.44 -34.82
CA SER A 646 36.24 -24.10 -36.11
C SER A 646 36.34 -23.13 -37.27
N ASP A 647 35.79 -21.92 -37.15
CA ASP A 647 35.77 -20.90 -38.20
C ASP A 647 36.67 -19.68 -37.92
N SER A 648 37.26 -19.63 -36.72
CA SER A 648 38.28 -18.70 -36.25
C SER A 648 37.81 -17.25 -36.11
N ASP A 649 36.57 -17.04 -35.69
CA ASP A 649 36.00 -15.71 -35.48
C ASP A 649 36.15 -15.18 -34.05
N GLY A 650 36.59 -16.04 -33.12
CA GLY A 650 36.78 -15.69 -31.70
C GLY A 650 35.63 -16.11 -30.79
N VAL A 651 34.59 -16.76 -31.32
CA VAL A 651 33.47 -17.38 -30.59
C VAL A 651 33.64 -18.91 -30.64
N GLY A 652 33.39 -19.62 -29.55
CA GLY A 652 33.59 -21.06 -29.48
C GLY A 652 32.45 -21.86 -30.11
N ASP A 653 32.74 -22.97 -30.77
CA ASP A 653 31.82 -23.85 -31.52
C ASP A 653 30.51 -24.21 -30.78
N VAL A 654 30.50 -24.17 -29.44
CA VAL A 654 29.31 -24.49 -28.61
C VAL A 654 28.41 -23.30 -28.32
N CYS A 655 28.95 -22.07 -28.37
CA CYS A 655 28.22 -20.81 -28.28
C CYS A 655 28.22 -20.02 -29.60
N ASP A 656 28.87 -20.55 -30.65
CA ASP A 656 28.84 -20.17 -32.07
C ASP A 656 27.46 -20.50 -32.69
N GLY A 657 26.44 -20.04 -31.98
CA GLY A 657 25.02 -20.32 -32.17
C GLY A 657 24.12 -19.28 -31.50
N VAL A 658 24.67 -18.30 -30.76
CA VAL A 658 23.91 -17.11 -30.38
C VAL A 658 23.81 -16.21 -31.59
N LEU A 659 22.59 -16.07 -32.11
CA LEU A 659 22.29 -15.12 -33.18
C LEU A 659 22.68 -13.71 -32.70
N ASP A 660 23.50 -13.04 -33.50
CA ASP A 660 23.57 -11.57 -33.61
C ASP A 660 22.98 -11.29 -34.99
N GLN A 661 21.67 -11.09 -35.02
CA GLN A 661 20.91 -11.10 -36.26
C GLN A 661 21.22 -9.89 -37.14
N ASP A 662 21.68 -8.79 -36.56
CA ASP A 662 21.93 -7.53 -37.25
C ASP A 662 23.41 -7.17 -37.40
N GLY A 663 24.30 -7.89 -36.73
CA GLY A 663 25.74 -7.84 -36.87
C GLY A 663 26.38 -6.60 -36.25
N ASP A 664 25.80 -6.06 -35.18
CA ASP A 664 26.29 -4.84 -34.54
C ASP A 664 27.35 -5.08 -33.44
N GLY A 665 27.55 -6.35 -33.07
CA GLY A 665 28.52 -6.78 -32.07
C GLY A 665 27.93 -7.02 -30.68
N ILE A 666 26.61 -6.93 -30.50
CA ILE A 666 25.88 -7.32 -29.29
C ILE A 666 25.01 -8.56 -29.61
N PRO A 667 25.10 -9.68 -28.86
CA PRO A 667 24.29 -10.87 -29.13
C PRO A 667 22.78 -10.64 -28.88
N ASP A 668 21.87 -11.27 -29.64
CA ASP A 668 20.40 -11.03 -29.63
C ASP A 668 19.73 -11.06 -28.24
N HIS A 669 20.32 -11.73 -27.24
CA HIS A 669 19.77 -11.84 -25.89
C HIS A 669 20.27 -10.73 -24.93
N LEU A 670 21.29 -9.99 -25.33
CA LEU A 670 21.86 -8.82 -24.65
C LEU A 670 21.65 -7.54 -25.46
N ASP A 671 21.21 -7.69 -26.70
CA ASP A 671 20.93 -6.61 -27.62
C ASP A 671 19.52 -6.07 -27.36
N ASN A 672 19.42 -4.82 -26.90
CA ASN A 672 18.12 -4.16 -26.76
C ASN A 672 17.47 -3.83 -28.12
N CYS A 673 18.14 -4.13 -29.24
CA CYS A 673 17.63 -4.13 -30.59
C CYS A 673 18.05 -5.34 -31.44
N PRO A 674 17.57 -6.57 -31.13
CA PRO A 674 18.08 -7.83 -31.69
C PRO A 674 18.01 -8.02 -33.22
N THR A 675 17.52 -7.04 -33.97
CA THR A 675 17.41 -7.07 -35.43
C THR A 675 17.75 -5.73 -36.10
N VAL A 676 18.13 -4.70 -35.33
CA VAL A 676 18.48 -3.35 -35.82
C VAL A 676 19.72 -2.79 -35.11
N SER A 677 20.85 -2.84 -35.83
CA SER A 677 22.17 -2.47 -35.32
C SER A 677 22.23 -1.15 -34.55
N ASN A 678 22.59 -1.23 -33.28
CA ASN A 678 22.80 -0.12 -32.35
C ASN A 678 23.92 -0.43 -31.33
N PRO A 679 25.21 -0.45 -31.76
CA PRO A 679 26.34 -0.88 -30.89
C PRO A 679 26.55 -0.05 -29.61
N GLY A 680 25.85 1.08 -29.49
CA GLY A 680 25.86 1.94 -28.30
C GLY A 680 24.74 1.65 -27.30
N GLN A 681 23.81 0.73 -27.60
CA GLN A 681 22.72 0.24 -26.74
C GLN A 681 21.94 1.36 -26.00
N HIS A 682 21.88 2.57 -26.58
CA HIS A 682 21.22 3.70 -25.91
C HIS A 682 19.72 3.47 -25.87
N ASP A 683 19.18 3.54 -24.66
CA ASP A 683 17.77 3.49 -24.32
C ASP A 683 17.47 4.75 -23.50
N SER A 684 16.76 5.72 -24.10
CA SER A 684 16.57 7.04 -23.50
C SER A 684 15.44 7.09 -22.48
N ASP A 685 14.50 6.16 -22.57
CA ASP A 685 13.30 6.10 -21.75
C ASP A 685 13.28 4.89 -20.79
N TYR A 686 14.33 4.07 -20.84
CA TYR A 686 14.64 2.95 -19.96
C TYR A 686 13.60 1.83 -19.99
N ASN A 687 12.93 1.66 -21.14
CA ASN A 687 11.87 0.66 -21.32
C ASN A 687 12.39 -0.74 -21.71
N GLY A 688 13.71 -0.89 -21.94
CA GLY A 688 14.34 -2.16 -22.32
C GLY A 688 14.46 -2.42 -23.83
N LEU A 689 13.92 -1.53 -24.68
CA LEU A 689 14.14 -1.49 -26.13
C LEU A 689 15.10 -0.35 -26.47
N GLY A 690 16.09 -0.61 -27.32
CA GLY A 690 17.05 0.41 -27.71
C GLY A 690 16.45 1.43 -28.67
N ASN A 691 16.89 2.69 -28.59
CA ASN A 691 16.39 3.81 -29.43
C ASN A 691 16.38 3.54 -30.95
N ALA A 692 17.14 2.55 -31.44
CA ALA A 692 17.25 2.24 -32.88
C ALA A 692 16.15 1.31 -33.40
N CYS A 693 15.63 0.43 -32.54
CA CYS A 693 14.54 -0.51 -32.81
C CYS A 693 13.29 -0.19 -31.99
N ASP A 694 13.39 0.77 -31.07
CA ASP A 694 12.29 1.46 -30.45
C ASP A 694 11.62 2.36 -31.49
N ILE A 695 10.95 1.68 -32.42
CA ILE A 695 9.96 2.23 -33.33
C ILE A 695 8.60 1.98 -32.69
N GLN A 696 8.38 2.55 -31.50
CA GLN A 696 7.02 2.84 -31.04
C GLN A 696 6.32 3.71 -32.09
N PRO A 697 5.01 3.57 -32.27
CA PRO A 697 4.29 4.35 -33.26
C PRO A 697 4.46 5.83 -32.93
N ASP A 698 5.05 6.58 -33.86
CA ASP A 698 4.87 8.02 -34.03
C ASP A 698 3.92 8.10 -35.21
N ARG A 699 2.64 7.95 -34.90
CA ARG A 699 1.61 7.68 -35.91
C ARG A 699 1.41 8.87 -36.84
N ASP A 700 1.77 10.06 -36.39
CA ASP A 700 1.61 11.29 -37.14
C ASP A 700 2.93 11.83 -37.75
N GLY A 701 4.07 11.32 -37.29
CA GLY A 701 5.40 11.51 -37.84
C GLY A 701 6.07 12.81 -37.42
N ASP A 702 5.75 13.35 -36.24
CA ASP A 702 6.23 14.64 -35.77
C ASP A 702 7.53 14.59 -34.95
N GLY A 703 7.94 13.39 -34.53
CA GLY A 703 9.13 13.13 -33.72
C GLY A 703 8.87 12.94 -32.22
N VAL A 704 7.62 12.89 -31.78
CA VAL A 704 7.16 12.50 -30.44
C VAL A 704 6.39 11.17 -30.57
N ILE A 705 6.55 10.27 -29.61
CA ILE A 705 6.01 8.90 -29.70
C ILE A 705 4.61 8.84 -29.08
N ASP A 706 3.66 8.07 -29.67
CA ASP A 706 2.22 8.06 -29.33
C ASP A 706 1.90 7.98 -27.81
N ARG A 707 2.77 7.36 -26.99
CA ARG A 707 2.57 7.19 -25.54
C ARG A 707 2.89 8.43 -24.69
N VAL A 708 3.67 9.37 -25.23
CA VAL A 708 3.98 10.66 -24.60
C VAL A 708 3.67 11.84 -25.52
N ASP A 709 3.12 11.55 -26.70
CA ASP A 709 2.61 12.51 -27.64
C ASP A 709 1.23 12.95 -27.17
N ASN A 710 1.09 14.21 -26.79
CA ASN A 710 -0.19 14.78 -26.40
C ASN A 710 -1.13 14.94 -27.60
N CYS A 711 -0.67 14.70 -28.84
CA CYS A 711 -1.49 14.55 -30.04
C CYS A 711 -1.13 13.34 -30.91
N PRO A 712 -1.40 12.10 -30.47
CA PRO A 712 -0.96 10.85 -31.13
C PRO A 712 -1.44 10.61 -32.57
N ASP A 713 -2.20 11.52 -33.16
CA ASP A 713 -2.74 11.45 -34.52
C ASP A 713 -2.51 12.76 -35.32
N ILE A 714 -1.95 13.83 -34.73
CA ILE A 714 -1.81 15.17 -35.33
C ILE A 714 -0.47 15.85 -34.94
N PRO A 715 0.45 16.07 -35.90
CA PRO A 715 1.81 16.51 -35.60
C PRO A 715 1.92 17.81 -34.77
N ASN A 716 2.52 17.76 -33.58
CA ASN A 716 2.99 18.87 -32.73
C ASN A 716 4.27 18.55 -31.93
N ALA A 717 5.41 18.54 -32.63
CA ALA A 717 6.71 18.21 -32.04
C ALA A 717 7.16 19.10 -30.85
N ASP A 718 6.50 20.25 -30.61
CA ASP A 718 6.75 21.13 -29.47
C ASP A 718 5.92 20.78 -28.23
N GLN A 719 4.97 19.84 -28.35
CA GLN A 719 4.11 19.32 -27.29
C GLN A 719 3.49 20.48 -26.49
N ALA A 720 3.10 21.53 -27.20
CA ALA A 720 2.44 22.67 -26.60
C ALA A 720 1.11 22.19 -25.99
N ASP A 721 0.98 22.47 -24.70
CA ASP A 721 -0.13 22.08 -23.83
C ASP A 721 -0.36 23.28 -22.90
N ALA A 722 -1.18 24.22 -23.37
CA ALA A 722 -1.34 25.51 -22.71
C ALA A 722 -2.09 25.42 -21.36
N ASP A 723 -2.94 24.41 -21.20
CA ASP A 723 -3.81 24.17 -20.04
C ASP A 723 -3.42 22.94 -19.20
N GLN A 724 -2.41 22.17 -19.63
CA GLN A 724 -1.76 21.08 -18.89
C GLN A 724 -2.64 19.85 -18.67
N ASP A 725 -3.52 19.52 -19.61
CA ASP A 725 -4.41 18.36 -19.55
C ASP A 725 -3.85 17.11 -20.27
N PHE A 726 -2.61 17.21 -20.78
CA PHE A 726 -1.90 16.18 -21.55
C PHE A 726 -2.51 15.87 -22.93
N ILE A 727 -3.39 16.74 -23.44
CA ILE A 727 -3.82 16.79 -24.84
C ILE A 727 -3.19 18.04 -25.49
N GLY A 728 -2.59 17.90 -26.66
CA GLY A 728 -1.85 19.00 -27.26
C GLY A 728 -2.75 20.02 -27.96
N ASP A 729 -2.33 21.29 -27.94
CA ASP A 729 -3.06 22.45 -28.49
C ASP A 729 -3.59 22.24 -29.94
N VAL A 730 -2.99 21.33 -30.71
CA VAL A 730 -3.32 21.10 -32.13
C VAL A 730 -4.35 20.00 -32.38
N CYS A 731 -4.53 19.08 -31.42
CA CYS A 731 -5.50 17.99 -31.45
C CYS A 731 -6.57 18.11 -30.36
N ASP A 732 -6.40 19.11 -29.51
CA ASP A 732 -7.40 19.67 -28.62
C ASP A 732 -8.53 20.32 -29.44
N ASP A 733 -9.41 19.47 -29.97
CA ASP A 733 -10.61 19.87 -30.71
C ASP A 733 -11.67 20.28 -29.67
N ALA A 734 -11.81 21.59 -29.47
CA ALA A 734 -12.77 22.26 -28.56
C ALA A 734 -14.26 21.84 -28.68
N ALA A 735 -14.62 20.85 -29.51
CA ALA A 735 -15.96 20.28 -29.58
C ALA A 735 -16.13 18.99 -28.75
N ARG A 736 -15.05 18.43 -28.19
CA ARG A 736 -15.09 17.24 -27.32
C ARG A 736 -14.97 17.54 -25.84
N LEU A 737 -14.43 18.70 -25.50
CA LEU A 737 -14.16 19.13 -24.14
C LEU A 737 -14.96 20.37 -23.74
N ASP A 738 -15.80 20.93 -24.61
CA ASP A 738 -16.77 21.98 -24.28
C ASP A 738 -18.11 21.47 -24.80
N ARG A 739 -18.73 20.60 -23.99
CA ARG A 739 -19.93 19.83 -24.35
C ARG A 739 -21.09 20.73 -24.71
N ASP A 740 -21.14 21.93 -24.16
CA ASP A 740 -22.23 22.87 -24.32
C ASP A 740 -21.94 24.03 -25.30
N GLY A 741 -20.67 24.19 -25.67
CA GLY A 741 -20.18 25.05 -26.74
C GLY A 741 -20.06 26.52 -26.34
N ASP A 742 -19.84 26.81 -25.07
CA ASP A 742 -19.78 28.17 -24.55
C ASP A 742 -18.38 28.79 -24.58
N GLY A 743 -17.33 27.98 -24.68
CA GLY A 743 -15.93 28.38 -24.71
C GLY A 743 -15.17 28.17 -23.39
N ILE A 744 -15.75 27.48 -22.42
CA ILE A 744 -15.13 26.94 -21.21
C ILE A 744 -15.09 25.41 -21.33
N LEU A 745 -14.01 24.78 -20.88
CA LEU A 745 -13.83 23.34 -21.02
C LEU A 745 -14.50 22.59 -19.85
N ASP A 746 -15.20 21.49 -20.10
CA ASP A 746 -15.96 20.62 -19.19
C ASP A 746 -15.29 20.31 -17.84
N HIS A 747 -13.96 20.23 -17.78
CA HIS A 747 -13.22 19.90 -16.57
C HIS A 747 -12.93 21.13 -15.68
N VAL A 748 -13.09 22.34 -16.22
CA VAL A 748 -13.07 23.63 -15.52
C VAL A 748 -14.39 24.40 -15.64
N ASP A 749 -15.36 23.82 -16.35
CA ASP A 749 -16.71 24.32 -16.52
C ASP A 749 -17.57 23.88 -15.33
N ASN A 750 -18.04 24.81 -14.53
CA ASN A 750 -18.95 24.53 -13.44
C ASN A 750 -20.39 24.22 -13.93
N CYS A 751 -20.66 24.33 -15.23
CA CYS A 751 -21.86 23.81 -15.88
C CYS A 751 -21.57 23.04 -17.18
N PRO A 752 -20.93 21.85 -17.12
CA PRO A 752 -20.43 21.12 -18.30
C PRO A 752 -21.46 20.70 -19.37
N ASP A 753 -22.74 20.97 -19.16
CA ASP A 753 -23.82 20.63 -20.08
C ASP A 753 -24.75 21.85 -20.35
N VAL A 754 -24.47 23.03 -19.78
CA VAL A 754 -25.33 24.24 -19.85
C VAL A 754 -24.49 25.52 -20.00
N PRO A 755 -24.51 26.19 -21.18
CA PRO A 755 -23.57 27.27 -21.50
C PRO A 755 -23.57 28.42 -20.49
N ASN A 756 -22.43 28.68 -19.85
CA ASN A 756 -22.19 29.79 -18.92
C ASN A 756 -20.74 30.33 -18.92
N THR A 757 -20.40 31.08 -19.98
CA THR A 757 -19.07 31.71 -20.17
C THR A 757 -18.53 32.57 -19.04
N ASP A 758 -19.38 32.99 -18.09
CA ASP A 758 -18.97 33.78 -16.93
C ASP A 758 -18.58 32.93 -15.73
N GLN A 759 -18.83 31.61 -15.77
CA GLN A 759 -18.54 30.65 -14.71
C GLN A 759 -19.04 31.15 -13.35
N ALA A 760 -20.14 31.90 -13.36
CA ALA A 760 -20.69 32.48 -12.16
C ALA A 760 -21.14 31.35 -11.23
N ASP A 761 -20.47 31.26 -10.09
CA ASP A 761 -20.80 30.38 -8.98
C ASP A 761 -20.97 31.27 -7.76
N SER A 762 -22.21 31.72 -7.54
CA SER A 762 -22.50 32.68 -6.49
C SER A 762 -22.41 32.06 -5.09
N ASN A 763 -22.34 30.74 -4.95
CA ASN A 763 -22.35 30.03 -3.68
C ASN A 763 -21.06 29.23 -3.38
N GLY A 764 -20.15 29.10 -4.35
CA GLY A 764 -18.83 28.49 -4.22
C GLY A 764 -18.83 26.96 -4.17
N ASN A 765 -19.90 26.29 -4.62
CA ASN A 765 -20.04 24.83 -4.57
C ASN A 765 -19.50 24.12 -5.82
N TYR A 766 -18.86 24.84 -6.75
CA TYR A 766 -18.33 24.37 -8.02
C TYR A 766 -19.40 23.89 -9.03
N ILE A 767 -20.68 24.21 -8.80
CA ILE A 767 -21.79 24.09 -9.76
C ILE A 767 -22.21 25.51 -10.15
N GLY A 768 -22.22 25.82 -11.45
CA GLY A 768 -22.51 27.17 -11.91
C GLY A 768 -23.98 27.55 -11.76
N ASP A 769 -24.23 28.85 -11.55
CA ASP A 769 -25.55 29.44 -11.40
C ASP A 769 -26.50 29.07 -12.56
N ALA A 770 -25.95 28.76 -13.74
CA ALA A 770 -26.69 28.42 -14.95
C ALA A 770 -27.28 26.99 -14.96
N CYS A 771 -26.63 26.04 -14.30
CA CYS A 771 -27.02 24.63 -14.25
C CYS A 771 -27.55 24.20 -12.87
N GLU A 772 -27.38 25.04 -11.84
CA GLU A 772 -27.94 24.86 -10.49
C GLU A 772 -29.47 24.60 -10.52
N ALA A 773 -30.18 25.14 -11.51
CA ALA A 773 -31.63 24.99 -11.64
C ALA A 773 -32.11 23.70 -12.33
N MET A 774 -31.20 22.84 -12.79
CA MET A 774 -31.50 21.62 -13.55
C MET A 774 -31.27 20.33 -12.75
N VAL A 775 -30.72 20.44 -11.54
CA VAL A 775 -30.54 19.30 -10.63
C VAL A 775 -31.91 18.79 -10.19
N ASP A 776 -32.11 17.47 -10.24
CA ASP A 776 -33.30 16.75 -9.79
C ASP A 776 -32.77 15.59 -8.91
N SER A 777 -32.51 15.93 -7.66
CA SER A 777 -31.72 15.13 -6.71
C SER A 777 -32.41 13.83 -6.29
N ASP A 778 -33.73 13.73 -6.42
CA ASP A 778 -34.49 12.51 -6.10
C ASP A 778 -35.06 11.78 -7.33
N GLY A 779 -34.91 12.36 -8.52
CA GLY A 779 -35.25 11.77 -9.81
C GLY A 779 -36.76 11.69 -10.05
N ASP A 780 -37.56 12.55 -9.42
CA ASP A 780 -39.00 12.55 -9.56
C ASP A 780 -39.53 13.30 -10.79
N GLY A 781 -38.69 14.11 -11.41
CA GLY A 781 -39.00 14.92 -12.58
C GLY A 781 -39.36 16.38 -12.25
N ILE A 782 -39.15 16.83 -11.02
CA ILE A 782 -39.21 18.22 -10.56
C ILE A 782 -37.80 18.66 -10.15
N ALA A 783 -37.27 19.71 -10.78
CA ALA A 783 -35.93 20.19 -10.43
C ALA A 783 -35.88 20.82 -9.04
N ASP A 784 -34.78 20.61 -8.32
CA ASP A 784 -34.47 20.98 -6.94
C ASP A 784 -34.99 22.36 -6.49
N PRO A 785 -34.82 23.46 -7.24
CA PRO A 785 -35.31 24.77 -6.78
C PRO A 785 -36.84 24.91 -6.82
N ASN A 786 -37.52 24.00 -7.52
CA ASN A 786 -38.97 23.94 -7.63
C ASN A 786 -39.55 22.71 -6.92
N ASP A 787 -38.69 21.89 -6.32
CA ASP A 787 -39.06 20.68 -5.62
C ASP A 787 -39.23 20.98 -4.13
N ASN A 788 -40.47 20.96 -3.68
CA ASN A 788 -40.79 21.14 -2.27
C ASN A 788 -40.41 19.93 -1.41
N CYS A 789 -39.92 18.84 -2.00
CA CYS A 789 -39.20 17.78 -1.31
C CYS A 789 -37.98 17.30 -2.10
N ARG A 790 -37.04 18.22 -2.39
CA ARG A 790 -35.75 18.04 -3.08
C ARG A 790 -35.06 16.65 -3.03
N PHE A 791 -35.22 15.88 -1.96
CA PHE A 791 -34.55 14.59 -1.74
C PHE A 791 -35.52 13.43 -1.50
N VAL A 792 -36.83 13.63 -1.66
CA VAL A 792 -37.87 12.67 -1.32
C VAL A 792 -38.95 12.69 -2.40
N TYR A 793 -38.81 11.74 -3.32
CA TYR A 793 -39.64 11.57 -4.52
C TYR A 793 -41.12 11.91 -4.31
N ASN A 794 -41.61 13.01 -4.91
CA ASN A 794 -42.98 13.50 -4.76
C ASN A 794 -43.52 14.37 -5.91
N THR A 795 -43.71 13.77 -7.08
CA THR A 795 -44.18 14.46 -8.32
C THR A 795 -45.46 15.29 -8.25
N ASP A 796 -46.27 15.19 -7.18
CA ASP A 796 -47.51 15.95 -7.01
C ASP A 796 -47.33 17.26 -6.24
N GLN A 797 -46.17 17.46 -5.60
CA GLN A 797 -45.75 18.71 -4.95
C GLN A 797 -46.83 19.26 -4.00
N VAL A 798 -47.56 18.36 -3.32
CA VAL A 798 -48.63 18.75 -2.41
C VAL A 798 -48.02 19.34 -1.15
N ASP A 799 -48.24 20.63 -0.95
CA ASP A 799 -47.91 21.38 0.27
C ASP A 799 -49.23 21.87 0.91
N SER A 800 -49.72 21.13 1.90
CA SER A 800 -51.02 21.37 2.54
C SER A 800 -51.02 22.56 3.48
N ASP A 801 -49.88 22.90 4.09
CA ASP A 801 -49.76 23.97 5.08
C ASP A 801 -49.13 25.27 4.52
N GLN A 802 -48.65 25.22 3.28
CA GLN A 802 -48.07 26.29 2.48
C GLN A 802 -46.76 26.83 3.05
N ASN A 803 -45.96 25.96 3.69
CA ASN A 803 -44.68 26.33 4.29
C ASN A 803 -43.49 26.21 3.32
N GLY A 804 -43.70 25.68 2.12
CA GLY A 804 -42.66 25.48 1.10
C GLY A 804 -42.01 24.10 1.12
N LEU A 805 -42.36 23.23 2.08
CA LEU A 805 -42.04 21.81 2.10
C LEU A 805 -43.28 20.99 1.71
N GLY A 806 -43.10 19.94 0.92
CA GLY A 806 -44.20 19.05 0.52
C GLY A 806 -44.60 18.13 1.67
N ASP A 807 -45.88 17.75 1.75
CA ASP A 807 -46.49 16.95 2.83
C ASP A 807 -45.73 15.65 3.19
N VAL A 808 -44.97 15.11 2.23
CA VAL A 808 -44.19 13.87 2.40
C VAL A 808 -42.82 14.09 3.06
N CYS A 809 -42.25 15.29 2.98
CA CYS A 809 -41.03 15.71 3.67
C CYS A 809 -41.29 16.74 4.79
N ASP A 810 -42.51 17.28 4.85
CA ASP A 810 -43.02 18.16 5.90
C ASP A 810 -43.40 17.33 7.15
N THR A 811 -42.37 16.99 7.94
CA THR A 811 -42.57 16.43 9.28
C THR A 811 -42.67 17.56 10.31
N PRO A 812 -43.58 17.47 11.30
CA PRO A 812 -43.99 18.62 12.10
C PRO A 812 -42.85 19.23 12.95
N PRO A 813 -42.88 20.55 13.18
CA PRO A 813 -41.68 21.33 13.47
C PRO A 813 -41.28 21.31 14.95
N ASP A 814 -39.99 21.10 15.21
CA ASP A 814 -39.30 21.67 16.36
C ASP A 814 -38.54 22.93 15.89
N VAL A 815 -38.65 24.01 16.66
CA VAL A 815 -38.34 25.38 16.25
C VAL A 815 -36.95 25.80 16.74
N THR A 816 -35.89 25.58 15.94
CA THR A 816 -34.56 26.18 16.24
C THR A 816 -33.64 26.56 15.06
N GLU A 817 -34.01 26.44 13.78
CA GLU A 817 -33.02 26.73 12.70
C GLU A 817 -33.54 27.75 11.67
N THR A 818 -33.24 29.02 11.91
CA THR A 818 -32.92 29.93 10.80
C THR A 818 -31.44 29.73 10.52
N PRO A 819 -31.06 29.33 9.29
CA PRO A 819 -29.66 29.13 8.97
C PRO A 819 -28.80 30.38 9.16
N SER A 820 -27.55 30.19 9.58
CA SER A 820 -26.61 31.25 9.96
C SER A 820 -26.25 32.23 8.82
N TRP A 821 -26.48 31.87 7.57
CA TRP A 821 -26.14 32.68 6.40
C TRP A 821 -27.14 33.80 6.05
N LEU A 822 -28.20 33.99 6.86
CA LEU A 822 -29.24 35.01 6.68
C LEU A 822 -29.21 36.11 7.76
N PHE A 823 -28.16 36.16 8.59
CA PHE A 823 -27.95 37.23 9.57
C PHE A 823 -27.25 38.45 8.93
N ASP A 824 -27.63 39.64 9.36
CA ASP A 824 -27.02 40.95 9.06
C ASP A 824 -26.90 41.63 10.44
N TYR A 825 -25.77 41.39 11.11
CA TYR A 825 -25.61 41.61 12.54
C TYR A 825 -25.43 43.09 12.87
N ASP A 826 -24.78 43.85 11.99
CA ASP A 826 -24.51 45.28 12.18
C ASP A 826 -25.53 46.20 11.49
N GLU A 827 -26.51 45.62 10.79
CA GLU A 827 -27.62 46.24 10.09
C GLU A 827 -27.18 47.21 8.97
N ASP A 828 -26.06 46.91 8.30
CA ASP A 828 -25.55 47.73 7.21
C ASP A 828 -26.19 47.45 5.84
N GLY A 829 -26.89 46.34 5.75
CA GLY A 829 -27.61 45.89 4.57
C GLY A 829 -26.85 44.86 3.73
N ILE A 830 -25.69 44.40 4.20
CA ILE A 830 -24.95 43.24 3.71
C ILE A 830 -25.10 42.12 4.75
N PHE A 831 -25.35 40.88 4.30
CA PHE A 831 -25.46 39.75 5.22
C PHE A 831 -24.07 39.35 5.72
N ASP A 832 -23.96 38.83 6.96
CA ASP A 832 -22.71 38.45 7.63
C ASP A 832 -21.80 37.55 6.77
N SER A 833 -22.39 36.75 5.87
CA SER A 833 -21.68 35.86 4.94
C SER A 833 -21.02 36.57 3.75
N MET A 834 -21.44 37.80 3.45
CA MET A 834 -20.92 38.64 2.37
C MET A 834 -20.32 39.95 2.89
N ASP A 835 -20.27 40.10 4.21
CA ASP A 835 -19.78 41.28 4.89
C ASP A 835 -18.32 41.07 5.28
N ASN A 836 -17.40 41.87 4.72
CA ASN A 836 -16.00 41.85 5.09
C ASN A 836 -15.72 42.55 6.43
N CYS A 837 -16.75 43.11 7.09
CA CYS A 837 -16.77 43.47 8.50
C CYS A 837 -18.11 43.13 9.19
N PRO A 838 -18.44 41.83 9.41
CA PRO A 838 -19.76 41.36 9.86
C PRO A 838 -20.32 41.94 11.16
N PHE A 839 -19.53 42.72 11.89
CA PHE A 839 -19.89 43.29 13.18
C PHE A 839 -19.72 44.81 13.24
N ASP A 840 -19.23 45.44 12.17
CA ASP A 840 -18.84 46.85 12.12
C ASP A 840 -19.31 47.54 10.82
N TYR A 841 -20.48 48.19 10.90
CA TYR A 841 -21.20 48.83 9.79
C TYR A 841 -20.29 49.44 8.70
N ASN A 842 -20.22 48.79 7.54
CA ASN A 842 -19.37 49.18 6.42
C ASN A 842 -20.00 48.83 5.04
N PRO A 843 -21.14 49.46 4.66
CA PRO A 843 -21.91 49.03 3.49
C PRO A 843 -21.23 49.30 2.13
N GLY A 844 -20.03 49.89 2.18
CA GLY A 844 -19.14 50.10 1.03
C GLY A 844 -18.14 48.97 0.81
N GLN A 845 -17.96 48.06 1.77
CA GLN A 845 -17.10 46.86 1.69
C GLN A 845 -15.70 47.19 1.15
N GLU A 846 -15.12 48.31 1.61
CA GLU A 846 -13.82 48.81 1.16
C GLU A 846 -12.71 47.94 1.76
N ASP A 847 -11.91 47.29 0.91
CA ASP A 847 -10.74 46.48 1.26
C ASP A 847 -9.59 46.92 0.33
N ASN A 848 -8.63 47.68 0.88
CA ASN A 848 -7.56 48.30 0.09
C ASN A 848 -6.32 47.42 -0.10
N ASP A 849 -6.11 46.40 0.72
CA ASP A 849 -4.97 45.48 0.61
C ASP A 849 -5.34 44.06 0.14
N PHE A 850 -6.63 43.82 -0.10
CA PHE A 850 -7.23 42.65 -0.74
C PHE A 850 -7.04 41.37 0.05
N ASP A 851 -7.05 41.46 1.38
CA ASP A 851 -6.93 40.31 2.27
C ASP A 851 -8.29 39.69 2.67
N GLY A 852 -9.39 40.32 2.24
CA GLY A 852 -10.76 39.87 2.50
C GLY A 852 -11.37 40.43 3.79
N ILE A 853 -10.65 41.27 4.54
CA ILE A 853 -11.16 41.99 5.72
C ILE A 853 -11.37 43.47 5.33
N GLY A 854 -12.50 44.06 5.71
CA GLY A 854 -12.78 45.45 5.37
C GLY A 854 -11.89 46.42 6.16
N ASP A 855 -11.49 47.52 5.50
CA ASP A 855 -10.62 48.59 6.04
C ASP A 855 -11.07 49.14 7.42
N ILE A 856 -12.36 48.99 7.76
CA ILE A 856 -12.97 49.49 9.00
C ILE A 856 -12.74 48.55 10.20
N CYS A 857 -12.67 47.24 9.96
CA CYS A 857 -12.43 46.21 10.97
C CYS A 857 -11.02 45.59 10.87
N ASP A 858 -10.25 45.98 9.85
CA ASP A 858 -8.82 45.73 9.70
C ASP A 858 -7.98 46.77 10.49
N ALA A 859 -7.13 46.31 11.43
CA ALA A 859 -6.59 47.11 12.55
C ALA A 859 -5.06 47.26 12.60
#